data_AF-A0A1W9MVS6-F1
#
_entry.id   AF-A0A1W9MVS6-F1
#
_cell.length_a   1.000
_cell.length_b   1.000
_cell.length_c   1.000
_cell.angle_alpha   90.00
_cell.angle_beta   90.00
_cell.angle_gamma   90.00
#
_symmetry.space_group_name_H-M   'P 1'
#
loop_
_entity.id
_entity.type
_entity.pdbx_description
1 polymer ?
#
loop_
_entity_poly.entity_id
_entity_poly.type
_entity_poly.pdbx_seq_one_letter_code
_entity_poly.pdbx_strand_id
1 'polypeptide(L)'
;MFIIPLSHESGEVQRLPYISIGIIILNVLLYIITAFTTPDSGQSSSEQESKLIKYILDHPDMDIPEETLRKLPAGPQSLIRQMKEGKSLTNPGAELDPGSEEPETPRTESAELKELDTYIAALGQADSEDFYKKYGYIPSQGRVFTLFSSMFIHAGIFHLLFNMFFLYLTGCKLEDLWGRIVYPIFYLLGGIAATLTHTLMFPQSQIPLVGASGAVAALMGAFMIRLYKTRIYFFYLLIMGFKPRRGTFMAPAYLMIPLWLLQQIWEALTSGNTGGGVAFWAHIGGFMFGAAVAALFKFTRFEEKFIAPAIERKTNLVDEFFSSGSKKLRENDVDGAVADLRKAARNDPDNAVIRIELSKAYHRQGKSKEAFSEFHRAMSLYIKQDDMESAVNDYLEMHSKFPQTMPETHTQTMTIIAEMEKREMYAEAATAYKNFSDHCQNSPETKECPESITALIRYGDICMTRLQQPKSAFKAYKTLLDVSNYLSNELQEELKSKAKEAVRAAQDETRKAVIVPKKEDIGKEEEIKTADSKPIETPKTENKVSEVPLGKRIKLAEPADTPKYKINTVAAFEANKVSGADAGLNLHRPSEPPVLFALIYFICVFELEQENQRKLCADIFIAGKPRPYRIPASRVAFSEFLSSPSSNSIDNFRKFIIHIISQLSSVYIDKKTAEFLKTKKVQSFSSPNDVEIYEKKLWQQLIGELRSSCEKCGETYWVDSRKIPETGAKAKCKKCGEPVLFRRVT
;
A
#
# COMPACT_ATOMS: atom_id res chain seq x y z
N MET A 1 -3.70 -7.21 24.69
CA MET A 1 -3.19 -7.17 23.29
C MET A 1 -3.65 -5.87 22.69
N PHE A 2 -2.74 -5.03 22.20
CA PHE A 2 -3.10 -3.77 21.52
C PHE A 2 -3.02 -4.00 20.01
N ILE A 3 -4.06 -3.66 19.27
CA ILE A 3 -4.08 -3.64 17.81
C ILE A 3 -4.51 -2.23 17.41
N ILE A 4 -3.62 -1.49 16.74
CA ILE A 4 -3.82 -0.08 16.40
C ILE A 4 -3.70 0.05 14.88
N PRO A 5 -4.72 0.60 14.17
CA PRO A 5 -4.56 0.92 12.76
C PRO A 5 -3.44 1.96 12.60
N LEU A 6 -2.64 1.88 11.54
CA LEU A 6 -1.58 2.85 11.24
C LEU A 6 -1.92 3.69 10.02
N SER A 7 -2.33 3.02 8.94
CA SER A 7 -2.62 3.61 7.63
C SER A 7 -3.37 2.59 6.78
N HIS A 8 -3.71 2.92 5.53
CA HIS A 8 -4.25 1.97 4.57
C HIS A 8 -3.49 2.07 3.23
N GLU A 9 -3.49 0.99 2.44
CA GLU A 9 -2.73 0.88 1.17
C GLU A 9 -3.04 2.00 0.18
N SER A 10 -4.28 2.48 0.16
CA SER A 10 -4.71 3.59 -0.68
C SER A 10 -4.45 4.97 -0.06
N GLY A 11 -3.36 5.17 0.69
CA GLY A 11 -3.09 6.44 1.41
C GLY A 11 -2.96 7.71 0.54
N GLU A 12 -2.79 7.55 -0.77
CA GLU A 12 -2.64 8.67 -1.71
C GLU A 12 -4.00 9.25 -2.10
N VAL A 13 -4.35 10.42 -1.55
CA VAL A 13 -5.55 11.17 -1.94
C VAL A 13 -5.26 11.93 -3.23
N GLN A 14 -6.16 11.88 -4.23
CA GLN A 14 -5.95 12.61 -5.50
C GLN A 14 -6.05 14.13 -5.29
N ARG A 15 -6.73 14.55 -4.22
CA ARG A 15 -6.98 15.95 -3.85
C ARG A 15 -6.67 16.17 -2.39
N LEU A 16 -6.21 17.36 -2.05
CA LEU A 16 -6.02 17.74 -0.64
C LEU A 16 -7.38 17.72 0.09
N PRO A 17 -7.53 16.97 1.20
CA PRO A 17 -8.79 16.81 1.92
C PRO A 17 -9.02 17.98 2.89
N TYR A 18 -9.30 19.16 2.31
CA TYR A 18 -9.43 20.41 3.07
C TYR A 18 -10.57 20.37 4.10
N ILE A 19 -11.66 19.65 3.82
CA ILE A 19 -12.79 19.58 4.74
C ILE A 19 -12.45 18.68 5.92
N SER A 20 -11.89 17.49 5.71
CA SER A 20 -11.43 16.60 6.79
C SER A 20 -10.38 17.30 7.64
N ILE A 21 -9.37 17.93 7.03
CA ILE A 21 -8.35 18.70 7.74
C ILE A 21 -9.00 19.86 8.51
N GLY A 22 -9.93 20.59 7.90
CA GLY A 22 -10.65 21.68 8.54
C GLY A 22 -11.47 21.24 9.75
N ILE A 23 -12.16 20.10 9.66
CA ILE A 23 -12.88 19.49 10.79
C ILE A 23 -11.88 19.10 11.90
N ILE A 24 -10.74 18.50 11.55
CA ILE A 24 -9.71 18.13 12.53
C ILE A 24 -9.18 19.36 13.26
N ILE A 25 -8.79 20.40 12.52
CA ILE A 25 -8.29 21.66 13.08
C ILE A 25 -9.35 22.30 13.98
N LEU A 26 -10.60 22.36 13.54
CA LEU A 26 -11.70 22.92 14.32
C LEU A 26 -11.88 22.17 15.65
N ASN A 27 -11.87 20.84 15.63
CA ASN A 27 -11.98 20.02 16.83
C ASN A 27 -10.80 20.22 17.79
N VAL A 28 -9.58 20.30 17.27
CA VAL A 28 -8.38 20.57 18.07
C VAL A 28 -8.43 21.97 18.67
N LEU A 29 -8.81 22.98 17.90
CA LEU A 29 -8.96 24.36 18.38
C LEU A 29 -10.03 24.47 19.46
N LEU A 30 -11.20 23.86 19.25
CA LEU A 30 -12.26 23.85 20.24
C LEU A 30 -11.83 23.12 21.51
N TYR A 31 -11.13 21.98 21.39
CA TYR A 31 -10.58 21.27 22.54
C TYR A 31 -9.59 22.14 23.32
N ILE A 32 -8.66 22.81 22.63
CA ILE A 32 -7.71 23.76 23.23
C ILE A 32 -8.46 24.87 23.96
N ILE A 33 -9.41 25.53 23.28
CA ILE A 33 -10.22 26.60 23.88
C ILE A 33 -10.91 26.08 25.14
N THR A 34 -11.55 24.91 25.08
CA THR A 34 -12.22 24.32 26.25
C THR A 34 -11.24 24.05 27.38
N ALA A 35 -10.10 23.43 27.09
CA ALA A 35 -9.08 23.10 28.09
C ALA A 35 -8.49 24.33 28.78
N PHE A 36 -8.44 25.49 28.10
CA PHE A 36 -7.97 26.75 28.68
C PHE A 36 -9.08 27.65 29.24
N THR A 37 -10.36 27.39 28.93
CA THR A 37 -11.51 28.19 29.40
C THR A 37 -12.27 27.55 30.56
N THR A 38 -12.20 26.22 30.71
CA THR A 38 -12.61 25.56 31.96
C THR A 38 -11.43 25.64 32.91
N PRO A 39 -11.46 26.50 33.94
CA PRO A 39 -10.37 26.53 34.90
C PRO A 39 -10.36 25.20 35.67
N ASP A 40 -9.20 24.78 36.18
CA ASP A 40 -9.10 23.87 37.34
C ASP A 40 -9.67 24.55 38.61
N SER A 41 -10.79 25.27 38.50
CA SER A 41 -11.45 25.96 39.61
C SER A 41 -12.24 24.96 40.42
N GLY A 42 -11.53 24.18 41.22
CA GLY A 42 -11.80 23.90 42.64
C GLY A 42 -13.14 23.30 43.10
N GLN A 43 -14.19 23.19 42.29
CA GLN A 43 -15.48 22.59 42.64
C GLN A 43 -16.22 22.13 41.37
N SER A 44 -15.87 20.96 40.84
CA SER A 44 -16.63 20.36 39.73
C SER A 44 -18.10 20.14 40.14
N SER A 45 -19.04 20.18 39.18
CA SER A 45 -20.47 19.86 39.42
C SER A 45 -20.63 18.51 40.16
N SER A 46 -19.78 17.53 39.85
CA SER A 46 -19.70 16.23 40.54
C SER A 46 -19.24 16.32 42.00
N GLU A 47 -18.31 17.23 42.32
CA GLU A 47 -17.85 17.46 43.70
C GLU A 47 -18.92 18.17 44.52
N GLN A 48 -19.64 19.12 43.93
CA GLN A 48 -20.80 19.77 44.56
C GLN A 48 -21.94 18.78 44.80
N GLU A 49 -22.22 17.91 43.83
CA GLU A 49 -23.23 16.85 43.98
C GLU A 49 -22.84 15.86 45.09
N SER A 50 -21.55 15.52 45.20
CA SER A 50 -21.05 14.65 46.27
C SER A 50 -21.17 15.29 47.65
N LYS A 51 -20.88 16.60 47.77
CA LYS A 51 -21.06 17.38 49.01
C LYS A 51 -22.54 17.47 49.40
N LEU A 52 -23.42 17.71 48.42
CA LEU A 52 -24.87 17.73 48.62
C LEU A 52 -25.41 16.36 49.05
N ILE A 53 -24.98 15.27 48.41
CA ILE A 53 -25.37 13.91 48.78
C ILE A 53 -24.92 13.59 50.21
N LYS A 54 -23.67 13.92 50.55
CA LYS A 54 -23.15 13.74 51.90
C LYS A 54 -23.97 14.54 52.92
N TYR A 55 -24.28 15.80 52.62
CA TYR A 55 -25.11 16.64 53.48
C TYR A 55 -26.51 16.05 53.73
N ILE A 56 -27.16 15.52 52.69
CA ILE A 56 -28.48 14.86 52.82
C ILE A 56 -28.37 13.59 53.67
N LEU A 57 -27.32 12.79 53.49
CA LEU A 57 -27.09 11.57 54.27
C LEU A 57 -26.80 11.86 55.75
N ASP A 58 -26.12 12.97 56.03
CA ASP A 58 -25.81 13.42 57.40
C ASP A 58 -27.06 13.99 58.12
N HIS A 59 -28.16 14.27 57.40
CA HIS A 59 -29.42 14.82 57.94
C HIS A 59 -30.66 13.99 57.51
N PRO A 60 -30.80 12.73 57.98
CA PRO A 60 -31.84 11.82 57.51
C PRO A 60 -33.28 12.22 57.88
N ASP A 61 -33.45 13.03 58.94
CA ASP A 61 -34.75 13.47 59.45
C ASP A 61 -35.22 14.81 58.86
N MET A 62 -34.45 15.42 57.95
CA MET A 62 -34.77 16.71 57.33
C MET A 62 -35.98 16.61 56.38
N ASP A 63 -37.06 17.36 56.65
CA ASP A 63 -38.21 17.42 55.74
C ASP A 63 -37.96 18.37 54.57
N ILE A 64 -37.51 17.81 53.44
CA ILE A 64 -37.24 18.57 52.22
C ILE A 64 -38.56 18.81 51.45
N PRO A 65 -38.97 20.08 51.24
CA PRO A 65 -40.18 20.41 50.49
C PRO A 65 -40.14 19.85 49.07
N GLU A 66 -41.29 19.39 48.55
CA GLU A 66 -41.38 18.78 47.21
C GLU A 66 -40.94 19.74 46.10
N GLU A 67 -41.10 21.05 46.30
CA GLU A 67 -40.60 22.09 45.38
C GLU A 67 -39.07 22.15 45.35
N THR A 68 -38.41 22.01 46.50
CA THR A 68 -36.94 21.94 46.62
C THR A 68 -36.42 20.62 46.06
N LEU A 69 -37.13 19.52 46.32
CA LEU A 69 -36.80 18.21 45.76
C LEU A 69 -36.74 18.25 44.22
N ARG A 70 -37.68 18.93 43.57
CA ARG A 70 -37.71 19.10 42.11
C ARG A 70 -36.53 19.90 41.54
N LYS A 71 -35.85 20.71 42.35
CA LYS A 71 -34.67 21.50 41.95
C LYS A 71 -33.36 20.70 42.01
N LEU A 72 -33.37 19.52 42.66
CA LEU A 72 -32.19 18.67 42.81
C LEU A 72 -31.90 17.83 41.54
N PRO A 73 -30.66 17.39 41.31
CA PRO A 73 -30.35 16.41 40.26
C PRO A 73 -30.98 15.05 40.54
N ALA A 74 -31.07 14.22 39.50
CA ALA A 74 -31.71 12.90 39.57
C ALA A 74 -31.09 11.96 40.62
N GLY A 75 -29.78 12.06 40.87
CA GLY A 75 -29.07 11.27 41.89
C GLY A 75 -29.61 11.55 43.30
N PRO A 76 -29.44 12.76 43.84
CA PRO A 76 -30.01 13.18 45.13
C PRO A 76 -31.53 12.98 45.22
N GLN A 77 -32.29 13.28 44.15
CA GLN A 77 -33.75 13.02 44.12
C GLN A 77 -34.08 11.54 44.32
N SER A 78 -33.37 10.65 43.64
CA SER A 78 -33.58 9.21 43.76
C SER A 78 -33.17 8.68 45.13
N LEU A 79 -32.09 9.21 45.70
CA LEU A 79 -31.60 8.86 47.03
C LEU A 79 -32.62 9.26 48.11
N ILE A 80 -33.14 10.50 48.07
CA ILE A 80 -34.16 10.98 49.01
C ILE A 80 -35.45 10.16 48.89
N ARG A 81 -35.86 9.79 47.67
CA ARG A 81 -37.01 8.90 47.46
C ARG A 81 -36.76 7.50 48.04
N GLN A 82 -35.57 6.94 47.87
CA GLN A 82 -35.22 5.63 48.44
C GLN A 82 -35.15 5.64 49.97
N MET A 83 -34.66 6.73 50.56
CA MET A 83 -34.64 6.93 52.01
C MET A 83 -36.08 7.06 52.56
N LYS A 84 -36.96 7.82 51.90
CA LYS A 84 -38.40 7.91 52.24
C LYS A 84 -39.16 6.59 52.07
N GLU A 85 -38.71 5.72 51.16
CA GLU A 85 -39.28 4.38 50.94
C GLU A 85 -38.74 3.30 51.92
N GLY A 86 -37.85 3.62 52.85
CA GLY A 86 -37.35 2.69 53.86
C GLY A 86 -36.44 1.58 53.31
N LYS A 87 -35.85 1.75 52.11
CA LYS A 87 -34.91 0.78 51.54
C LYS A 87 -33.51 1.01 52.12
N SER A 88 -33.04 0.06 52.93
CA SER A 88 -31.70 0.05 53.51
C SER A 88 -30.61 0.16 52.43
N LEU A 89 -29.81 1.23 52.49
CA LEU A 89 -28.61 1.41 51.68
C LEU A 89 -27.45 0.70 52.36
N THR A 90 -27.24 -0.58 52.06
CA THR A 90 -26.05 -1.30 52.53
C THR A 90 -24.82 -0.89 51.72
N ASN A 91 -23.85 -0.25 52.37
CA ASN A 91 -22.47 -0.13 51.88
C ASN A 91 -21.61 -1.22 52.55
N PRO A 92 -20.98 -2.15 51.83
CA PRO A 92 -19.99 -3.05 52.43
C PRO A 92 -18.64 -2.33 52.49
N GLY A 93 -18.32 -1.70 53.63
CA GLY A 93 -16.96 -1.21 53.87
C GLY A 93 -16.78 0.09 54.66
N ALA A 94 -17.71 0.49 55.53
CA ALA A 94 -17.43 1.54 56.52
C ALA A 94 -17.22 0.88 57.89
N GLU A 95 -15.96 0.69 58.28
CA GLU A 95 -15.59 0.37 59.66
C GLU A 95 -16.02 1.55 60.55
N LEU A 96 -16.77 1.23 61.60
CA LEU A 96 -17.17 2.15 62.65
C LEU A 96 -15.93 2.50 63.48
N ASP A 97 -15.53 3.77 63.46
CA ASP A 97 -14.59 4.34 64.43
C ASP A 97 -15.38 4.67 65.73
N PRO A 98 -15.10 4.00 66.87
CA PRO A 98 -15.79 4.29 68.12
C PRO A 98 -15.07 5.45 68.82
N GLY A 99 -15.33 6.68 68.39
CA GLY A 99 -14.60 7.83 68.95
C GLY A 99 -15.06 9.24 68.62
N SER A 100 -16.22 9.47 68.00
CA SER A 100 -16.71 10.83 67.77
C SER A 100 -17.80 11.22 68.77
N GLU A 101 -17.51 12.28 69.52
CA GLU A 101 -18.37 12.99 70.47
C GLU A 101 -19.78 13.26 69.92
N GLU A 102 -20.78 13.23 70.82
CA GLU A 102 -22.16 13.63 70.55
C GLU A 102 -22.21 15.05 69.95
N PRO A 103 -23.02 15.31 68.89
CA PRO A 103 -23.11 16.66 68.35
C PRO A 103 -23.95 17.57 69.25
N GLU A 104 -23.37 18.73 69.50
CA GLU A 104 -23.95 19.89 70.17
C GLU A 104 -25.18 20.45 69.43
N THR A 105 -26.26 20.66 70.18
CA THR A 105 -27.41 21.57 69.94
C THR A 105 -28.35 21.28 68.75
N PRO A 106 -29.69 21.36 68.95
CA PRO A 106 -30.64 21.26 67.85
C PRO A 106 -30.53 22.51 66.97
N ARG A 107 -29.90 22.38 65.79
CA ARG A 107 -30.07 23.36 64.72
C ARG A 107 -31.55 23.41 64.36
N THR A 108 -32.13 24.60 64.33
CA THR A 108 -33.53 24.78 63.91
C THR A 108 -33.68 24.31 62.45
N GLU A 109 -34.76 23.59 62.13
CA GLU A 109 -35.16 23.13 60.78
C GLU A 109 -34.96 24.20 59.68
N SER A 110 -35.17 25.48 60.02
CA SER A 110 -34.95 26.63 59.13
C SER A 110 -33.48 26.90 58.73
N ALA A 111 -32.51 26.51 59.55
CA ALA A 111 -31.09 26.69 59.30
C ALA A 111 -30.56 25.60 58.36
N GLU A 112 -31.03 24.37 58.52
CA GLU A 112 -30.71 23.22 57.67
C GLU A 112 -31.24 23.43 56.24
N LEU A 113 -32.48 23.89 56.10
CA LEU A 113 -33.05 24.22 54.78
C LEU A 113 -32.31 25.38 54.08
N LYS A 114 -31.81 26.37 54.84
CA LYS A 114 -31.04 27.49 54.30
C LYS A 114 -29.63 27.08 53.84
N GLU A 115 -29.02 26.14 54.55
CA GLU A 115 -27.74 25.56 54.17
C GLU A 115 -27.91 24.63 52.96
N LEU A 116 -29.00 23.85 52.90
CA LEU A 116 -29.41 23.09 51.71
C LEU A 116 -29.58 23.99 50.48
N ASP A 117 -30.27 25.13 50.60
CA ASP A 117 -30.41 26.11 49.52
C ASP A 117 -29.06 26.66 49.03
N THR A 118 -28.07 26.73 49.93
CA THR A 118 -26.70 27.17 49.57
C THR A 118 -25.99 26.10 48.73
N TYR A 119 -26.13 24.82 49.07
CA TYR A 119 -25.64 23.72 48.24
C TYR A 119 -26.34 23.66 46.87
N ILE A 120 -27.66 23.89 46.84
CA ILE A 120 -28.42 23.92 45.58
C ILE A 120 -28.00 25.11 44.70
N ALA A 121 -27.76 26.28 45.30
CA ALA A 121 -27.29 27.45 44.57
C ALA A 121 -25.85 27.26 44.03
N ALA A 122 -24.95 26.67 44.83
CA ALA A 122 -23.59 26.34 44.42
C ALA A 122 -23.57 25.30 43.29
N LEU A 123 -24.44 24.29 43.38
CA LEU A 123 -24.64 23.30 42.33
C LEU A 123 -25.20 23.93 41.06
N GLY A 124 -26.18 24.84 41.17
CA GLY A 124 -26.76 25.56 40.04
C GLY A 124 -25.75 26.49 39.34
N GLN A 125 -24.86 27.14 40.09
CA GLN A 125 -23.75 27.91 39.53
C GLN A 125 -22.74 27.00 38.83
N ALA A 126 -22.30 25.92 39.48
CA ALA A 126 -21.41 24.92 38.88
C ALA A 126 -22.00 24.27 37.61
N ASP A 127 -23.32 24.01 37.57
CA ASP A 127 -24.02 23.50 36.39
C ASP A 127 -24.14 24.52 35.27
N SER A 128 -24.33 25.80 35.61
CA SER A 128 -24.40 26.88 34.62
C SER A 128 -23.05 27.15 33.96
N GLU A 129 -21.96 26.84 34.66
CA GLU A 129 -20.57 26.95 34.20
C GLU A 129 -20.06 25.65 33.56
N ASP A 130 -20.77 24.52 33.69
CA ASP A 130 -20.38 23.25 33.09
C ASP A 130 -20.52 23.30 31.56
N PHE A 131 -19.38 23.52 30.92
CA PHE A 131 -19.23 23.60 29.47
C PHE A 131 -19.82 22.37 28.75
N TYR A 132 -19.67 21.18 29.33
CA TYR A 132 -20.15 19.93 28.71
C TYR A 132 -21.68 19.81 28.76
N LYS A 133 -22.33 20.31 29.82
CA LYS A 133 -23.80 20.38 29.89
C LYS A 133 -24.38 21.44 28.96
N LYS A 134 -23.68 22.54 28.75
CA LYS A 134 -24.12 23.64 27.89
C LYS A 134 -24.10 23.28 26.40
N TYR A 135 -23.03 22.64 25.95
CA TYR A 135 -22.80 22.38 24.52
C TYR A 135 -22.80 20.89 24.13
N GLY A 136 -22.75 19.98 25.10
CA GLY A 136 -23.03 18.56 24.88
C GLY A 136 -24.51 18.31 24.70
N TYR A 137 -24.84 17.19 24.04
CA TYR A 137 -26.21 16.82 23.78
C TYR A 137 -26.76 15.98 24.93
N ILE A 138 -27.80 16.48 25.60
CA ILE A 138 -28.46 15.75 26.69
C ILE A 138 -29.77 15.15 26.14
N PRO A 139 -29.91 13.81 26.09
CA PRO A 139 -31.08 13.14 25.51
C PRO A 139 -32.42 13.57 26.08
N SER A 140 -32.49 13.78 27.40
CA SER A 140 -33.70 14.22 28.09
C SER A 140 -34.15 15.64 27.71
N GLN A 141 -33.24 16.49 27.25
CA GLN A 141 -33.51 17.89 26.91
C GLN A 141 -33.78 18.09 25.42
N GLY A 142 -33.20 17.23 24.56
CA GLY A 142 -33.47 17.23 23.12
C GLY A 142 -33.15 18.54 22.40
N ARG A 143 -32.20 19.35 22.90
CA ARG A 143 -31.88 20.66 22.32
C ARG A 143 -31.27 20.49 20.92
N VAL A 144 -31.91 21.08 19.92
CA VAL A 144 -31.49 20.91 18.51
C VAL A 144 -30.08 21.43 18.24
N PHE A 145 -29.71 22.57 18.83
CA PHE A 145 -28.36 23.14 18.67
C PHE A 145 -27.27 22.18 19.17
N THR A 146 -27.53 21.46 20.27
CA THR A 146 -26.54 20.56 20.85
C THR A 146 -26.35 19.27 20.06
N LEU A 147 -27.27 18.93 19.14
CA LEU A 147 -27.04 17.86 18.16
C LEU A 147 -25.80 18.14 17.30
N PHE A 148 -25.55 19.43 17.00
CA PHE A 148 -24.41 19.86 16.18
C PHE A 148 -23.18 20.15 17.05
N SER A 149 -23.33 20.94 18.12
CA SER A 149 -22.17 21.34 18.94
C SER A 149 -21.50 20.17 19.65
N SER A 150 -22.27 19.14 20.04
CA SER A 150 -21.73 17.93 20.70
C SER A 150 -20.70 17.20 19.85
N MET A 151 -20.81 17.24 18.51
CA MET A 151 -19.88 16.58 17.59
C MET A 151 -18.46 17.15 17.65
N PHE A 152 -18.30 18.37 18.19
CA PHE A 152 -17.03 19.08 18.17
C PHE A 152 -16.35 19.19 19.54
N ILE A 153 -16.99 18.66 20.59
CA ILE A 153 -16.53 18.76 21.98
C ILE A 153 -16.01 17.40 22.42
N HIS A 154 -14.91 17.38 23.18
CA HIS A 154 -14.23 16.15 23.54
C HIS A 154 -13.90 16.12 25.03
N ALA A 155 -14.35 15.09 25.73
CA ALA A 155 -14.13 14.87 27.17
C ALA A 155 -12.70 14.37 27.53
N GLY A 156 -11.68 14.80 26.78
CA GLY A 156 -10.28 14.46 27.05
C GLY A 156 -9.40 14.28 25.81
N ILE A 157 -8.08 14.32 26.02
CA ILE A 157 -7.09 14.29 24.93
C ILE A 157 -7.09 12.98 24.16
N PHE A 158 -7.23 11.83 24.84
CA PHE A 158 -7.32 10.53 24.16
C PHE A 158 -8.60 10.40 23.35
N HIS A 159 -9.71 10.91 23.89
CA HIS A 159 -10.98 10.93 23.18
C HIS A 159 -10.87 11.77 21.88
N LEU A 160 -10.25 12.95 21.94
CA LEU A 160 -9.94 13.75 20.76
C LEU A 160 -9.00 13.00 19.79
N LEU A 161 -7.88 12.49 20.29
CA LEU A 161 -6.85 11.86 19.46
C LEU A 161 -7.41 10.71 18.62
N PHE A 162 -8.16 9.79 19.24
CA PHE A 162 -8.74 8.67 18.52
C PHE A 162 -9.81 9.12 17.51
N ASN A 163 -10.65 10.10 17.86
CA ASN A 163 -11.60 10.67 16.90
C ASN A 163 -10.92 11.24 15.67
N MET A 164 -9.89 12.07 15.87
CA MET A 164 -9.15 12.71 14.78
C MET A 164 -8.39 11.68 13.96
N PHE A 165 -7.83 10.65 14.61
CA PHE A 165 -7.14 9.56 13.94
C PHE A 165 -8.06 8.76 13.01
N PHE A 166 -9.23 8.32 13.50
CA PHE A 166 -10.20 7.58 12.67
C PHE A 166 -10.87 8.47 11.61
N LEU A 167 -11.08 9.76 11.91
CA LEU A 167 -11.53 10.74 10.93
C LEU A 167 -10.51 10.91 9.81
N TYR A 168 -9.21 11.00 10.12
CA TYR A 168 -8.16 11.06 9.11
C TYR A 168 -8.11 9.79 8.27
N LEU A 169 -8.17 8.62 8.92
CA LEU A 169 -8.05 7.32 8.25
C LEU A 169 -9.22 7.03 7.30
N THR A 170 -10.44 7.47 7.62
CA THR A 170 -11.63 7.18 6.81
C THR A 170 -12.13 8.38 6.02
N GLY A 171 -12.07 9.58 6.61
CA GLY A 171 -12.66 10.80 6.11
C GLY A 171 -11.96 11.34 4.87
N CYS A 172 -10.62 11.38 4.87
CA CYS A 172 -9.85 11.97 3.75
C CYS A 172 -10.20 11.31 2.41
N LYS A 173 -10.39 9.99 2.39
CA LYS A 173 -10.75 9.26 1.18
C LYS A 173 -12.20 9.40 0.78
N LEU A 174 -13.11 9.49 1.75
CA LEU A 174 -14.51 9.76 1.45
C LEU A 174 -14.71 11.19 0.96
N GLU A 175 -13.92 12.17 1.42
CA GLU A 175 -13.91 13.52 0.87
C GLU A 175 -13.46 13.52 -0.60
N ASP A 176 -12.44 12.74 -0.95
CA ASP A 176 -11.97 12.63 -2.34
C ASP A 176 -13.07 12.06 -3.26
N LEU A 177 -13.80 11.05 -2.77
CA LEU A 177 -14.90 10.40 -3.51
C LEU A 177 -16.15 11.27 -3.63
N TRP A 178 -16.54 11.96 -2.56
CA TRP A 178 -17.82 12.67 -2.48
C TRP A 178 -17.71 14.19 -2.66
N GLY A 179 -16.49 14.70 -2.64
CA GLY A 179 -16.21 16.12 -2.80
C GLY A 179 -16.66 16.98 -1.62
N ARG A 180 -16.37 18.27 -1.73
CA ARG A 180 -16.44 19.25 -0.62
C ARG A 180 -17.84 19.64 -0.16
N ILE A 181 -18.90 19.16 -0.82
CA ILE A 181 -20.29 19.49 -0.48
C ILE A 181 -20.98 18.29 0.16
N VAL A 182 -20.95 17.14 -0.53
CA VAL A 182 -21.64 15.94 -0.06
C VAL A 182 -20.95 15.38 1.18
N TYR A 183 -19.62 15.38 1.24
CA TYR A 183 -18.87 14.89 2.40
C TYR A 183 -19.22 15.58 3.73
N PRO A 184 -19.16 16.91 3.88
CA PRO A 184 -19.51 17.55 5.15
C PRO A 184 -20.98 17.39 5.52
N ILE A 185 -21.90 17.40 4.54
CA ILE A 185 -23.33 17.14 4.81
C ILE A 185 -23.51 15.73 5.34
N PHE A 186 -22.87 14.73 4.72
CA PHE A 186 -22.90 13.35 5.18
C PHE A 186 -22.35 13.21 6.60
N TYR A 187 -21.21 13.86 6.90
CA TYR A 187 -20.61 13.85 8.24
C TYR A 187 -21.59 14.38 9.30
N LEU A 188 -22.22 15.53 9.05
CA LEU A 188 -23.20 16.12 9.97
C LEU A 188 -24.45 15.24 10.13
N LEU A 189 -25.01 14.74 9.03
CA LEU A 189 -26.18 13.85 9.10
C LEU A 189 -25.87 12.54 9.82
N GLY A 190 -24.66 12.00 9.62
CA GLY A 190 -24.19 10.81 10.32
C GLY A 190 -24.07 11.02 11.83
N GLY A 191 -23.54 12.17 12.26
CA GLY A 191 -23.50 12.53 13.67
C GLY A 191 -24.90 12.71 14.27
N ILE A 192 -25.83 13.35 13.54
CA ILE A 192 -27.22 13.50 14.00
C ILE A 192 -27.88 12.12 14.14
N ALA A 193 -27.75 11.26 13.13
CA ALA A 193 -28.30 9.92 13.16
C ALA A 193 -27.75 9.11 14.36
N ALA A 194 -26.44 9.19 14.60
CA ALA A 194 -25.81 8.57 15.76
C ALA A 194 -26.40 9.06 17.10
N THR A 195 -26.47 10.37 17.29
CA THR A 195 -27.00 10.97 18.52
C THR A 195 -28.49 10.64 18.73
N LEU A 196 -29.29 10.62 17.66
CA LEU A 196 -30.68 10.22 17.72
C LEU A 196 -30.83 8.72 18.04
N THR A 197 -30.01 7.85 17.46
CA THR A 197 -30.03 6.42 17.82
C THR A 197 -29.74 6.23 19.31
N HIS A 198 -28.76 6.93 19.87
CA HIS A 198 -28.50 6.86 21.30
C HIS A 198 -29.66 7.43 22.14
N THR A 199 -30.27 8.53 21.69
CA THR A 199 -31.46 9.11 22.34
C THR A 199 -32.62 8.12 22.38
N LEU A 200 -32.84 7.35 21.31
CA LEU A 200 -33.89 6.34 21.26
C LEU A 200 -33.66 5.21 22.27
N MET A 201 -32.40 4.86 22.54
CA MET A 201 -32.06 3.82 23.52
C MET A 201 -32.11 4.35 24.96
N PHE A 202 -31.73 5.61 25.18
CA PHE A 202 -31.68 6.24 26.51
C PHE A 202 -32.33 7.63 26.54
N PRO A 203 -33.66 7.73 26.33
CA PRO A 203 -34.35 9.01 26.20
C PRO A 203 -34.34 9.84 27.49
N GLN A 204 -34.20 9.20 28.66
CA GLN A 204 -34.19 9.86 29.96
C GLN A 204 -32.77 10.19 30.46
N SER A 205 -31.73 9.91 29.67
CA SER A 205 -30.35 10.18 30.10
C SER A 205 -30.11 11.67 30.28
N GLN A 206 -29.50 12.01 31.42
CA GLN A 206 -29.03 13.36 31.76
C GLN A 206 -27.53 13.55 31.47
N ILE A 207 -26.85 12.48 31.05
CA ILE A 207 -25.42 12.51 30.77
C ILE A 207 -25.21 13.17 29.40
N PRO A 208 -24.38 14.24 29.31
CA PRO A 208 -24.11 14.89 28.03
C PRO A 208 -23.32 13.97 27.09
N LEU A 209 -23.84 13.78 25.88
CA LEU A 209 -23.12 13.18 24.77
C LEU A 209 -22.21 14.23 24.14
N VAL A 210 -20.93 13.88 23.98
CA VAL A 210 -19.91 14.70 23.34
C VAL A 210 -19.00 13.81 22.51
N GLY A 211 -18.45 14.36 21.43
CA GLY A 211 -17.43 13.73 20.61
C GLY A 211 -17.86 13.55 19.15
N ALA A 212 -16.87 13.58 18.26
CA ALA A 212 -17.06 13.35 16.83
C ALA A 212 -17.40 11.88 16.48
N SER A 213 -17.38 10.97 17.45
CA SER A 213 -17.26 9.53 17.22
C SER A 213 -18.46 8.91 16.53
N GLY A 214 -19.67 9.44 16.75
CA GLY A 214 -20.86 9.04 16.01
C GLY A 214 -20.77 9.38 14.51
N ALA A 215 -20.29 10.58 14.18
CA ALA A 215 -20.08 11.01 12.79
C ALA A 215 -18.92 10.23 12.15
N VAL A 216 -17.85 9.96 12.90
CA VAL A 216 -16.74 9.11 12.44
C VAL A 216 -17.19 7.66 12.23
N ALA A 217 -18.06 7.11 13.09
CA ALA A 217 -18.64 5.79 12.89
C ALA A 217 -19.46 5.73 11.60
N ALA A 218 -20.20 6.80 11.25
CA ALA A 218 -20.86 6.90 9.94
C ALA A 218 -19.87 6.89 8.77
N LEU A 219 -18.74 7.59 8.89
CA LEU A 219 -17.67 7.50 7.89
C LEU A 219 -17.10 6.09 7.79
N MET A 220 -16.89 5.38 8.91
CA MET A 220 -16.44 3.98 8.89
C MET A 220 -17.46 3.05 8.20
N GLY A 221 -18.75 3.25 8.44
CA GLY A 221 -19.83 2.51 7.75
C GLY A 221 -19.82 2.75 6.24
N ALA A 222 -19.66 4.00 5.82
CA ALA A 222 -19.52 4.35 4.41
C ALA A 222 -18.25 3.77 3.77
N PHE A 223 -17.13 3.86 4.48
CA PHE A 223 -15.83 3.33 4.06
C PHE A 223 -15.93 1.81 3.85
N MET A 224 -16.61 1.09 4.74
CA MET A 224 -16.85 -0.35 4.58
C MET A 224 -17.58 -0.68 3.27
N ILE A 225 -18.50 0.16 2.80
CA ILE A 225 -19.29 -0.12 1.59
C ILE A 225 -18.57 0.32 0.31
N ARG A 226 -17.96 1.51 0.32
CA ARG A 226 -17.31 2.09 -0.87
C ARG A 226 -15.89 1.60 -1.06
N LEU A 227 -15.16 1.37 0.02
CA LEU A 227 -13.73 1.07 0.04
C LEU A 227 -13.43 -0.31 0.68
N TYR A 228 -14.38 -1.24 0.59
CA TYR A 228 -14.38 -2.55 1.28
C TYR A 228 -13.12 -3.41 1.08
N LYS A 229 -12.49 -3.34 -0.09
CA LYS A 229 -11.28 -4.11 -0.44
C LYS A 229 -9.98 -3.50 0.10
N THR A 230 -10.02 -2.25 0.58
CA THR A 230 -8.84 -1.53 1.06
C THR A 230 -8.18 -2.28 2.21
N ARG A 231 -6.88 -2.55 2.13
CA ARG A 231 -6.13 -3.15 3.24
C ARG A 231 -5.64 -2.07 4.18
N ILE A 232 -5.88 -2.29 5.47
CA ILE A 232 -5.49 -1.42 6.58
C ILE A 232 -4.27 -2.06 7.24
N TYR A 233 -3.23 -1.25 7.45
CA TYR A 233 -2.04 -1.62 8.20
C TYR A 233 -2.35 -1.53 9.69
N PHE A 234 -2.06 -2.58 10.43
CA PHE A 234 -2.21 -2.62 11.87
C PHE A 234 -0.86 -2.85 12.54
N PHE A 235 -0.59 -2.07 13.58
CA PHE A 235 0.42 -2.37 14.57
C PHE A 235 -0.19 -3.26 15.65
N TYR A 236 0.54 -4.27 16.11
CA TYR A 236 0.14 -5.00 17.30
C TYR A 236 1.25 -5.07 18.34
N LEU A 237 0.83 -5.00 19.61
CA LEU A 237 1.66 -5.19 20.78
C LEU A 237 1.02 -6.24 21.71
N LEU A 238 1.66 -7.40 21.81
CA LEU A 238 1.24 -8.50 22.69
C LEU A 238 2.08 -8.47 23.96
N ILE A 239 1.43 -8.10 25.07
CA ILE A 239 2.01 -8.09 26.42
C ILE A 239 1.49 -9.33 27.15
N MET A 240 1.97 -10.52 26.75
CA MET A 240 1.66 -11.76 27.46
C MET A 240 2.99 -12.51 27.70
N GLY A 241 3.47 -12.47 28.94
CA GLY A 241 4.76 -13.01 29.40
C GLY A 241 5.90 -11.98 29.54
N PHE A 242 7.09 -12.44 29.97
CA PHE A 242 8.30 -11.63 30.26
C PHE A 242 8.98 -10.97 29.04
N LYS A 243 8.46 -11.11 27.82
CA LYS A 243 9.00 -10.46 26.61
C LYS A 243 7.89 -9.91 25.73
N PRO A 244 7.75 -8.59 25.58
CA PRO A 244 6.77 -8.00 24.68
C PRO A 244 7.06 -8.36 23.22
N ARG A 245 6.06 -8.88 22.49
CA ARG A 245 6.13 -9.12 21.04
C ARG A 245 5.43 -7.97 20.32
N ARG A 246 6.14 -7.36 19.35
CA ARG A 246 5.64 -6.26 18.50
C ARG A 246 5.77 -6.62 17.03
N GLY A 247 4.82 -6.20 16.21
CA GLY A 247 4.85 -6.43 14.76
C GLY A 247 3.80 -5.60 14.02
N THR A 248 3.75 -5.78 12.70
CA THR A 248 2.71 -5.19 11.85
C THR A 248 2.08 -6.26 10.97
N PHE A 249 0.80 -6.12 10.67
CA PHE A 249 0.10 -6.96 9.70
C PHE A 249 -0.86 -6.11 8.86
N MET A 250 -1.25 -6.62 7.69
CA MET A 250 -2.27 -5.99 6.86
C MET A 250 -3.54 -6.83 6.90
N ALA A 251 -4.67 -6.17 7.07
CA ALA A 251 -5.97 -6.83 7.01
C ALA A 251 -6.98 -5.98 6.23
N PRO A 252 -7.87 -6.61 5.45
CA PRO A 252 -8.83 -5.88 4.63
C PRO A 252 -9.93 -5.22 5.47
N ALA A 253 -10.41 -4.06 5.02
CA ALA A 253 -11.44 -3.28 5.67
C ALA A 253 -12.76 -4.06 5.87
N TYR A 254 -13.15 -4.90 4.89
CA TYR A 254 -14.33 -5.77 4.99
C TYR A 254 -14.26 -6.77 6.15
N LEU A 255 -13.08 -7.04 6.70
CA LEU A 255 -12.92 -7.92 7.87
C LEU A 255 -12.85 -7.09 9.15
N MET A 256 -11.97 -6.09 9.17
CA MET A 256 -11.63 -5.37 10.41
C MET A 256 -12.72 -4.41 10.87
N ILE A 257 -13.42 -3.75 9.93
CA ILE A 257 -14.49 -2.81 10.28
C ILE A 257 -15.73 -3.53 10.84
N PRO A 258 -16.20 -4.66 10.25
CA PRO A 258 -17.24 -5.47 10.89
C PRO A 258 -16.85 -6.03 12.25
N LEU A 259 -15.59 -6.47 12.44
CA LEU A 259 -15.13 -6.92 13.75
C LEU A 259 -15.22 -5.80 14.80
N TRP A 260 -14.85 -4.57 14.43
CA TRP A 260 -15.04 -3.41 15.30
C TRP A 260 -16.53 -3.17 15.61
N LEU A 261 -17.42 -3.27 14.63
CA LEU A 261 -18.87 -3.12 14.87
C LEU A 261 -19.40 -4.21 15.81
N LEU A 262 -18.98 -5.46 15.63
CA LEU A 262 -19.35 -6.57 16.52
C LEU A 262 -18.88 -6.31 17.95
N GLN A 263 -17.68 -5.75 18.12
CA GLN A 263 -17.19 -5.30 19.42
C GLN A 263 -18.09 -4.20 20.01
N GLN A 264 -18.50 -3.20 19.22
CA GLN A 264 -19.43 -2.14 19.69
C GLN A 264 -20.78 -2.70 20.13
N ILE A 265 -21.33 -3.67 19.39
CA ILE A 265 -22.59 -4.35 19.73
C ILE A 265 -22.43 -5.15 21.02
N TRP A 266 -21.33 -5.91 21.15
CA TRP A 266 -21.04 -6.64 22.37
C TRP A 266 -20.97 -5.72 23.58
N GLU A 267 -20.21 -4.63 23.50
CA GLU A 267 -20.10 -3.65 24.59
C GLU A 267 -21.46 -3.01 24.89
N ALA A 268 -22.22 -2.59 23.88
CA ALA A 268 -23.57 -2.05 24.06
C ALA A 268 -24.53 -3.00 24.81
N LEU A 269 -24.40 -4.31 24.60
CA LEU A 269 -25.23 -5.33 25.25
C LEU A 269 -24.73 -5.68 26.65
N THR A 270 -23.42 -5.64 26.89
CA THR A 270 -22.82 -6.05 28.18
C THR A 270 -22.67 -4.93 29.19
N SER A 271 -22.59 -3.67 28.76
CA SER A 271 -22.19 -2.56 29.64
C SER A 271 -23.30 -2.04 30.57
N GLY A 272 -24.56 -2.46 30.42
CA GLY A 272 -25.68 -2.03 31.26
C GLY A 272 -25.89 -0.50 31.29
N ASN A 273 -26.92 -0.02 32.01
CA ASN A 273 -27.21 1.42 32.17
C ASN A 273 -26.17 2.19 33.02
N THR A 274 -25.04 1.57 33.34
CA THR A 274 -24.07 2.03 34.33
C THR A 274 -22.89 2.71 33.65
N GLY A 275 -23.00 4.03 33.44
CA GLY A 275 -21.90 4.99 33.57
C GLY A 275 -20.62 4.81 32.73
N GLY A 276 -20.58 3.91 31.74
CA GLY A 276 -19.43 3.78 30.85
C GLY A 276 -19.35 4.99 29.92
N GLY A 277 -18.29 5.79 30.04
CA GLY A 277 -18.09 7.05 29.31
C GLY A 277 -18.02 6.97 27.78
N VAL A 278 -18.52 5.91 27.14
CA VAL A 278 -18.54 5.70 25.69
C VAL A 278 -19.96 5.36 25.23
N ALA A 279 -20.49 6.15 24.29
CA ALA A 279 -21.85 6.01 23.78
C ALA A 279 -21.94 4.95 22.65
N PHE A 280 -21.85 3.65 22.99
CA PHE A 280 -21.82 2.55 22.01
C PHE A 280 -22.99 2.56 21.01
N TRP A 281 -24.20 2.87 21.47
CA TRP A 281 -25.39 2.97 20.60
C TRP A 281 -25.30 4.12 19.58
N ALA A 282 -24.56 5.19 19.90
CA ALA A 282 -24.27 6.24 18.93
C ALA A 282 -23.35 5.72 17.82
N HIS A 283 -22.32 4.93 18.16
CA HIS A 283 -21.43 4.32 17.18
C HIS A 283 -22.18 3.36 16.24
N ILE A 284 -23.03 2.50 16.80
CA ILE A 284 -23.85 1.56 16.03
C ILE A 284 -24.80 2.34 15.08
N GLY A 285 -25.50 3.34 15.60
CA GLY A 285 -26.42 4.17 14.82
C GLY A 285 -25.74 4.91 13.68
N GLY A 286 -24.63 5.59 13.98
CA GLY A 286 -23.83 6.30 12.98
C GLY A 286 -23.34 5.34 11.90
N PHE A 287 -22.76 4.20 12.30
CA PHE A 287 -22.27 3.18 11.38
C PHE A 287 -23.35 2.68 10.42
N MET A 288 -24.51 2.30 10.96
CA MET A 288 -25.63 1.78 10.16
C MET A 288 -26.17 2.83 9.19
N PHE A 289 -26.30 4.08 9.63
CA PHE A 289 -26.65 5.21 8.75
C PHE A 289 -25.64 5.33 7.61
N GLY A 290 -24.35 5.36 7.93
CA GLY A 290 -23.31 5.56 6.94
C GLY A 290 -23.22 4.43 5.92
N ALA A 291 -23.34 3.18 6.38
CA ALA A 291 -23.41 2.01 5.51
C ALA A 291 -24.65 2.05 4.61
N ALA A 292 -25.81 2.39 5.14
CA ALA A 292 -27.07 2.45 4.38
C ALA A 292 -27.02 3.53 3.29
N VAL A 293 -26.57 4.75 3.62
CA VAL A 293 -26.46 5.85 2.65
C VAL A 293 -25.42 5.55 1.58
N ALA A 294 -24.25 5.00 1.96
CA ALA A 294 -23.23 4.61 1.00
C ALA A 294 -23.70 3.46 0.08
N ALA A 295 -24.46 2.50 0.61
CA ALA A 295 -25.09 1.45 -0.20
C ALA A 295 -26.13 2.03 -1.15
N LEU A 296 -26.95 2.99 -0.71
CA LEU A 296 -27.90 3.70 -1.54
C LEU A 296 -27.20 4.47 -2.67
N PHE A 297 -26.12 5.19 -2.38
CA PHE A 297 -25.32 5.90 -3.40
C PHE A 297 -24.75 4.94 -4.44
N LYS A 298 -24.22 3.81 -4.00
CA LYS A 298 -23.72 2.74 -4.87
C LYS A 298 -24.83 2.15 -5.75
N PHE A 299 -25.98 1.83 -5.18
CA PHE A 299 -27.10 1.21 -5.89
C PHE A 299 -27.75 2.17 -6.91
N THR A 300 -27.97 3.42 -6.52
CA THR A 300 -28.59 4.44 -7.39
C THR A 300 -27.65 5.01 -8.44
N ARG A 301 -26.35 4.69 -8.34
CA ARG A 301 -25.24 5.31 -9.08
C ARG A 301 -25.23 6.84 -8.92
N PHE A 302 -25.58 7.32 -7.73
CA PHE A 302 -25.65 8.75 -7.42
C PHE A 302 -24.30 9.45 -7.66
N GLU A 303 -23.21 8.77 -7.30
CA GLU A 303 -21.85 9.27 -7.47
C GLU A 303 -21.53 9.50 -8.95
N GLU A 304 -21.81 8.53 -9.82
CA GLU A 304 -21.59 8.62 -11.28
C GLU A 304 -22.47 9.71 -11.93
N LYS A 305 -23.71 9.88 -11.44
CA LYS A 305 -24.70 10.78 -12.04
C LYS A 305 -24.53 12.24 -11.64
N PHE A 306 -24.21 12.50 -10.37
CA PHE A 306 -24.28 13.84 -9.80
C PHE A 306 -22.96 14.33 -9.21
N ILE A 307 -22.17 13.43 -8.60
CA ILE A 307 -20.95 13.82 -7.90
C ILE A 307 -19.78 13.90 -8.88
N ALA A 308 -19.48 12.82 -9.61
CA ALA A 308 -18.36 12.76 -10.56
C ALA A 308 -18.41 13.90 -11.60
N PRO A 309 -19.55 14.20 -12.27
CA PRO A 309 -19.61 15.31 -13.22
C PRO A 309 -19.51 16.70 -12.57
N ALA A 310 -19.97 16.88 -11.33
CA ALA A 310 -19.85 18.16 -10.62
C ALA A 310 -18.43 18.40 -10.08
N ILE A 311 -17.76 17.31 -9.69
CA ILE A 311 -16.36 17.27 -9.29
C ILE A 311 -15.47 17.57 -10.51
N GLU A 312 -15.69 16.89 -11.64
CA GLU A 312 -14.96 17.06 -12.90
C GLU A 312 -15.13 18.48 -13.47
N ARG A 313 -16.33 19.09 -13.38
CA ARG A 313 -16.57 20.47 -13.83
C ARG A 313 -15.89 21.56 -12.98
N LYS A 314 -15.65 21.33 -11.68
CA LYS A 314 -14.99 22.31 -10.79
C LYS A 314 -13.47 22.17 -10.78
N THR A 315 -12.95 20.98 -11.12
CA THR A 315 -11.54 20.78 -11.43
C THR A 315 -11.36 20.87 -12.93
N ASN A 316 -11.14 22.06 -13.48
CA ASN A 316 -10.67 22.23 -14.86
C ASN A 316 -9.30 21.54 -15.05
N LEU A 317 -9.34 20.21 -15.13
CA LEU A 317 -8.27 19.27 -15.41
C LEU A 317 -8.75 18.19 -16.40
N VAL A 318 -10.07 18.08 -16.63
CA VAL A 318 -10.65 17.23 -17.67
C VAL A 318 -11.10 18.14 -18.80
N ASP A 319 -10.48 17.96 -19.96
CA ASP A 319 -10.79 18.70 -21.17
C ASP A 319 -12.29 18.65 -21.52
N GLU A 320 -12.91 19.81 -21.78
CA GLU A 320 -14.34 19.89 -22.11
C GLU A 320 -14.70 18.99 -23.30
N PHE A 321 -13.81 18.92 -24.29
CA PHE A 321 -13.97 18.06 -25.46
C PHE A 321 -13.81 16.57 -25.10
N PHE A 322 -13.05 16.20 -24.06
CA PHE A 322 -13.00 14.80 -23.62
C PHE A 322 -14.36 14.38 -23.05
N SER A 323 -14.93 15.20 -22.17
CA SER A 323 -16.25 14.90 -21.57
C SER A 323 -17.37 14.81 -22.62
N SER A 324 -17.38 15.76 -23.57
CA SER A 324 -18.32 15.77 -24.70
C SER A 324 -18.10 14.56 -25.60
N GLY A 325 -16.85 14.26 -25.94
CA GLY A 325 -16.47 13.15 -26.79
C GLY A 325 -16.87 11.79 -26.23
N SER A 326 -16.55 11.51 -24.96
CA SER A 326 -16.96 10.26 -24.30
C SER A 326 -18.48 10.15 -24.15
N LYS A 327 -19.20 11.27 -23.94
CA LYS A 327 -20.67 11.25 -23.93
C LYS A 327 -21.23 10.85 -25.29
N LYS A 328 -20.78 11.49 -26.37
CA LYS A 328 -21.21 11.17 -27.74
C LYS A 328 -20.92 9.72 -28.12
N LEU A 329 -19.77 9.19 -27.67
CA LEU A 329 -19.41 7.79 -27.89
C LEU A 329 -20.40 6.82 -27.21
N ARG A 330 -20.92 7.17 -26.03
CA ARG A 330 -21.97 6.40 -25.34
C ARG A 330 -23.33 6.52 -26.02
N GLU A 331 -23.64 7.69 -26.57
CA GLU A 331 -24.88 7.97 -27.32
C GLU A 331 -24.83 7.43 -28.76
N ASN A 332 -23.75 6.74 -29.13
CA ASN A 332 -23.49 6.17 -30.46
C ASN A 332 -23.32 7.21 -31.58
N ASP A 333 -23.10 8.48 -31.24
CA ASP A 333 -22.61 9.53 -32.16
C ASP A 333 -21.08 9.40 -32.30
N VAL A 334 -20.66 8.43 -33.12
CA VAL A 334 -19.24 8.10 -33.30
C VAL A 334 -18.46 9.23 -33.98
N ASP A 335 -19.04 9.90 -34.97
CA ASP A 335 -18.37 10.98 -35.70
C ASP A 335 -18.19 12.22 -34.83
N GLY A 336 -19.22 12.60 -34.06
CA GLY A 336 -19.13 13.67 -33.09
C GLY A 336 -18.16 13.35 -31.95
N ALA A 337 -18.11 12.09 -31.51
CA ALA A 337 -17.15 11.63 -30.51
C ALA A 337 -15.70 11.76 -31.00
N VAL A 338 -15.39 11.28 -32.21
CA VAL A 338 -14.05 11.40 -32.80
C VAL A 338 -13.65 12.87 -32.93
N ALA A 339 -14.56 13.76 -33.36
CA ALA A 339 -14.26 15.18 -33.52
C ALA A 339 -13.83 15.84 -32.20
N ASP A 340 -14.53 15.55 -31.11
CA ASP A 340 -14.26 16.13 -29.80
C ASP A 340 -13.06 15.45 -29.12
N LEU A 341 -12.96 14.12 -29.15
CA LEU A 341 -11.81 13.39 -28.58
C LEU A 341 -10.50 13.77 -29.28
N ARG A 342 -10.52 14.09 -30.58
CA ARG A 342 -9.34 14.63 -31.28
C ARG A 342 -8.95 16.02 -30.82
N LYS A 343 -9.90 16.87 -30.41
CA LYS A 343 -9.60 18.18 -29.81
C LYS A 343 -8.99 17.99 -28.42
N ALA A 344 -9.59 17.12 -27.61
CA ALA A 344 -9.06 16.76 -26.31
C ALA A 344 -7.63 16.22 -26.39
N ALA A 345 -7.35 15.31 -27.34
CA ALA A 345 -6.03 14.74 -27.56
C ALA A 345 -4.98 15.74 -28.09
N ARG A 346 -5.42 16.90 -28.61
CA ARG A 346 -4.52 18.02 -28.98
C ARG A 346 -4.22 18.91 -27.78
N ASN A 347 -5.19 19.11 -26.91
CA ASN A 347 -5.06 19.95 -25.72
C ASN A 347 -4.22 19.26 -24.64
N ASP A 348 -4.37 17.94 -24.48
CA ASP A 348 -3.58 17.13 -23.56
C ASP A 348 -3.00 15.89 -24.27
N PRO A 349 -1.85 16.04 -24.96
CA PRO A 349 -1.28 14.98 -25.78
C PRO A 349 -0.77 13.76 -25.00
N ASP A 350 -0.39 13.96 -23.73
CA ASP A 350 0.24 12.96 -22.85
C ASP A 350 -0.77 12.20 -21.97
N ASN A 351 -2.07 12.39 -22.22
CA ASN A 351 -3.14 11.72 -21.50
C ASN A 351 -3.52 10.39 -22.14
N ALA A 352 -3.13 9.29 -21.48
CA ALA A 352 -3.40 7.93 -21.97
C ALA A 352 -4.90 7.62 -22.08
N VAL A 353 -5.73 8.14 -21.16
CA VAL A 353 -7.17 7.86 -21.14
C VAL A 353 -7.88 8.46 -22.36
N ILE A 354 -7.52 9.69 -22.75
CA ILE A 354 -8.06 10.34 -23.96
C ILE A 354 -7.71 9.51 -25.20
N ARG A 355 -6.47 8.99 -25.26
CA ARG A 355 -5.98 8.14 -26.36
C ARG A 355 -6.76 6.82 -26.45
N ILE A 356 -7.07 6.20 -25.32
CA ILE A 356 -7.89 4.98 -25.25
C ILE A 356 -9.31 5.24 -25.75
N GLU A 357 -9.97 6.31 -25.28
CA GLU A 357 -11.32 6.64 -25.72
C GLU A 357 -11.36 6.98 -27.21
N LEU A 358 -10.35 7.69 -27.72
CA LEU A 358 -10.21 7.98 -29.15
C LEU A 358 -9.96 6.70 -29.97
N SER A 359 -9.18 5.76 -29.43
CA SER A 359 -8.98 4.44 -30.03
C SER A 359 -10.30 3.68 -30.17
N LYS A 360 -11.10 3.62 -29.09
CA LYS A 360 -12.45 3.01 -29.10
C LYS A 360 -13.36 3.67 -30.13
N ALA A 361 -13.32 5.00 -30.24
CA ALA A 361 -14.10 5.75 -31.21
C ALA A 361 -13.71 5.45 -32.66
N TYR A 362 -12.40 5.43 -32.99
CA TYR A 362 -11.94 5.05 -34.32
C TYR A 362 -12.27 3.60 -34.67
N HIS A 363 -12.20 2.69 -33.70
CA HIS A 363 -12.57 1.30 -33.93
C HIS A 363 -14.03 1.18 -34.35
N ARG A 364 -14.95 1.87 -33.65
CA ARG A 364 -16.37 1.92 -34.01
C ARG A 364 -16.64 2.60 -35.35
N GLN A 365 -15.76 3.50 -35.77
CA GLN A 365 -15.81 4.14 -37.09
C GLN A 365 -15.30 3.22 -38.22
N GLY A 366 -14.81 2.02 -37.90
CA GLY A 366 -14.18 1.10 -38.87
C GLY A 366 -12.75 1.49 -39.25
N LYS A 367 -12.15 2.47 -38.56
CA LYS A 367 -10.79 2.96 -38.80
C LYS A 367 -9.78 2.21 -37.94
N SER A 368 -9.57 0.94 -38.28
CA SER A 368 -8.74 0.04 -37.47
C SER A 368 -7.29 0.51 -37.33
N LYS A 369 -6.70 1.13 -38.36
CA LYS A 369 -5.31 1.63 -38.32
C LYS A 369 -5.14 2.80 -37.34
N GLU A 370 -6.09 3.71 -37.34
CA GLU A 370 -6.09 4.88 -36.45
C GLU A 370 -6.43 4.48 -35.01
N ALA A 371 -7.42 3.60 -34.83
CA ALA A 371 -7.75 3.01 -33.53
C ALA A 371 -6.51 2.38 -32.90
N PHE A 372 -5.79 1.64 -33.72
CA PHE A 372 -4.59 0.96 -33.34
C PHE A 372 -3.45 1.91 -32.95
N SER A 373 -3.21 2.95 -33.75
CA SER A 373 -2.18 3.94 -33.47
C SER A 373 -2.43 4.68 -32.14
N GLU A 374 -3.68 5.04 -31.84
CA GLU A 374 -3.99 5.70 -30.58
C GLU A 374 -3.91 4.74 -29.37
N PHE A 375 -4.28 3.47 -29.54
CA PHE A 375 -4.09 2.45 -28.50
C PHE A 375 -2.61 2.25 -28.16
N HIS A 376 -1.75 2.18 -29.18
CA HIS A 376 -0.31 2.07 -29.02
C HIS A 376 0.28 3.26 -28.24
N ARG A 377 -0.16 4.48 -28.56
CA ARG A 377 0.24 5.69 -27.83
C ARG A 377 -0.21 5.65 -26.38
N ALA A 378 -1.44 5.20 -26.10
CA ALA A 378 -1.92 5.04 -24.74
C ALA A 378 -1.06 4.07 -23.93
N MET A 379 -0.75 2.89 -24.47
CA MET A 379 0.10 1.91 -23.80
C MET A 379 1.50 2.47 -23.53
N SER A 380 2.07 3.19 -24.51
CA SER A 380 3.36 3.87 -24.37
C SER A 380 3.34 4.90 -23.22
N LEU A 381 2.25 5.66 -23.09
CA LEU A 381 2.10 6.66 -22.04
C LEU A 381 1.94 6.02 -20.66
N TYR A 382 1.13 4.98 -20.52
CA TYR A 382 1.00 4.26 -19.24
C TYR A 382 2.34 3.68 -18.78
N ILE A 383 3.09 3.04 -19.67
CA ILE A 383 4.43 2.50 -19.36
C ILE A 383 5.38 3.63 -18.93
N LYS A 384 5.36 4.77 -19.64
CA LYS A 384 6.19 5.95 -19.30
C LYS A 384 5.82 6.56 -17.94
N GLN A 385 4.55 6.48 -17.56
CA GLN A 385 4.02 7.02 -16.31
C GLN A 385 4.08 6.02 -15.15
N ASP A 386 4.59 4.80 -15.38
CA ASP A 386 4.59 3.67 -14.44
C ASP A 386 3.17 3.26 -13.97
N ASP A 387 2.13 3.62 -14.74
CA ASP A 387 0.74 3.23 -14.48
C ASP A 387 0.42 1.89 -15.15
N MET A 388 1.09 0.85 -14.66
CA MET A 388 0.97 -0.50 -15.19
C MET A 388 -0.39 -1.15 -14.88
N GLU A 389 -1.13 -0.64 -13.89
CA GLU A 389 -2.47 -1.14 -13.59
C GLU A 389 -3.47 -0.75 -14.68
N SER A 390 -3.50 0.54 -15.05
CA SER A 390 -4.35 1.01 -16.14
C SER A 390 -3.95 0.36 -17.47
N ALA A 391 -2.65 0.18 -17.73
CA ALA A 391 -2.17 -0.52 -18.92
C ALA A 391 -2.74 -1.95 -19.03
N VAL A 392 -2.67 -2.73 -17.96
CA VAL A 392 -3.19 -4.11 -17.94
C VAL A 392 -4.70 -4.13 -18.13
N ASN A 393 -5.44 -3.26 -17.41
CA ASN A 393 -6.90 -3.22 -17.48
C ASN A 393 -7.40 -2.84 -18.89
N ASP A 394 -6.85 -1.77 -19.47
CA ASP A 394 -7.23 -1.31 -20.80
C ASP A 394 -6.77 -2.29 -21.88
N TYR A 395 -5.64 -2.97 -21.69
CA TYR A 395 -5.20 -4.05 -22.57
C TYR A 395 -6.21 -5.19 -22.58
N LEU A 396 -6.65 -5.67 -21.41
CA LEU A 396 -7.62 -6.76 -21.32
C LEU A 396 -8.99 -6.35 -21.88
N GLU A 397 -9.46 -5.14 -21.59
CA GLU A 397 -10.72 -4.63 -22.14
C GLU A 397 -10.66 -4.56 -23.66
N MET A 398 -9.59 -3.99 -24.21
CA MET A 398 -9.41 -3.85 -25.65
C MET A 398 -9.31 -5.21 -26.34
N HIS A 399 -8.54 -6.15 -25.78
CA HIS A 399 -8.41 -7.50 -26.36
C HIS A 399 -9.69 -8.33 -26.25
N SER A 400 -10.49 -8.13 -25.19
CA SER A 400 -11.78 -8.81 -25.03
C SER A 400 -12.81 -8.32 -26.04
N LYS A 401 -12.88 -7.01 -26.27
CA LYS A 401 -13.88 -6.40 -27.17
C LYS A 401 -13.44 -6.35 -28.62
N PHE A 402 -12.13 -6.24 -28.85
CA PHE A 402 -11.51 -5.94 -30.13
C PHE A 402 -10.25 -6.79 -30.34
N PRO A 403 -10.37 -8.11 -30.51
CA PRO A 403 -9.22 -9.03 -30.58
C PRO A 403 -8.29 -8.79 -31.79
N GLN A 404 -8.72 -7.99 -32.78
CA GLN A 404 -7.95 -7.66 -33.99
C GLN A 404 -7.00 -6.47 -33.81
N THR A 405 -7.07 -5.73 -32.69
CA THR A 405 -6.15 -4.62 -32.38
C THR A 405 -4.99 -5.13 -31.52
N MET A 406 -3.87 -5.53 -32.14
CA MET A 406 -2.68 -6.11 -31.49
C MET A 406 -1.45 -5.20 -31.64
N PRO A 407 -0.83 -4.64 -30.58
CA PRO A 407 0.21 -3.60 -30.70
C PRO A 407 1.41 -4.02 -31.56
N GLU A 408 1.89 -3.11 -32.41
CA GLU A 408 2.95 -3.37 -33.41
C GLU A 408 4.31 -3.49 -32.71
N THR A 409 4.46 -2.83 -31.55
CA THR A 409 5.68 -2.94 -30.75
C THR A 409 5.60 -4.12 -29.80
N HIS A 410 6.19 -5.22 -30.24
CA HIS A 410 6.35 -6.47 -29.50
C HIS A 410 6.85 -6.28 -28.06
N THR A 411 7.76 -5.34 -27.82
CA THR A 411 8.35 -5.07 -26.49
C THR A 411 7.34 -4.53 -25.47
N GLN A 412 6.45 -3.62 -25.88
CA GLN A 412 5.47 -3.02 -24.96
C GLN A 412 4.41 -4.04 -24.56
N THR A 413 3.91 -4.80 -25.53
CA THR A 413 2.96 -5.89 -25.29
C THR A 413 3.57 -6.91 -24.33
N MET A 414 4.81 -7.33 -24.55
CA MET A 414 5.50 -8.26 -23.64
C MET A 414 5.69 -7.70 -22.23
N THR A 415 5.91 -6.40 -22.09
CA THR A 415 6.02 -5.73 -20.78
C THR A 415 4.70 -5.80 -20.03
N ILE A 416 3.58 -5.54 -20.71
CA ILE A 416 2.24 -5.61 -20.13
C ILE A 416 1.88 -7.05 -19.75
N ILE A 417 2.16 -8.03 -20.61
CA ILE A 417 1.89 -9.44 -20.33
C ILE A 417 2.75 -9.95 -19.16
N ALA A 418 4.02 -9.55 -19.09
CA ALA A 418 4.90 -9.89 -17.97
C ALA A 418 4.41 -9.30 -16.65
N GLU A 419 3.82 -8.09 -16.67
CA GLU A 419 3.19 -7.50 -15.49
C GLU A 419 1.94 -8.28 -15.05
N MET A 420 1.12 -8.79 -15.98
CA MET A 420 -0.01 -9.68 -15.63
C MET A 420 0.49 -10.91 -14.88
N GLU A 421 1.58 -11.50 -15.35
CA GLU A 421 2.20 -12.66 -14.69
C GLU A 421 2.69 -12.33 -13.27
N LYS A 422 3.36 -11.17 -13.09
CA LYS A 422 3.81 -10.69 -11.77
C LYS A 422 2.65 -10.47 -10.80
N ARG A 423 1.47 -10.12 -11.31
CA ARG A 423 0.23 -9.94 -10.54
C ARG A 423 -0.54 -11.24 -10.32
N GLU A 424 0.05 -12.38 -10.64
CA GLU A 424 -0.55 -13.71 -10.48
C GLU A 424 -1.80 -13.95 -11.34
N MET A 425 -2.00 -13.16 -12.40
CA MET A 425 -3.08 -13.32 -13.38
C MET A 425 -2.69 -14.38 -14.42
N TYR A 426 -2.40 -15.60 -13.95
CA TYR A 426 -1.74 -16.64 -14.75
C TYR A 426 -2.56 -17.10 -15.97
N ALA A 427 -3.90 -17.11 -15.89
CA ALA A 427 -4.75 -17.54 -16.99
C ALA A 427 -4.79 -16.51 -18.12
N GLU A 428 -4.92 -15.24 -17.75
CA GLU A 428 -4.91 -14.09 -18.65
C GLU A 428 -3.53 -13.92 -19.29
N ALA A 429 -2.46 -14.01 -18.48
CA ALA A 429 -1.08 -13.93 -18.95
C ALA A 429 -0.76 -15.07 -19.94
N ALA A 430 -1.14 -16.32 -19.63
CA ALA A 430 -0.94 -17.45 -20.54
C ALA A 430 -1.69 -17.24 -21.87
N THR A 431 -2.93 -16.77 -21.81
CA THR A 431 -3.73 -16.48 -23.02
C THR A 431 -3.08 -15.36 -23.85
N ALA A 432 -2.61 -14.31 -23.19
CA ALA A 432 -1.98 -13.19 -23.87
C ALA A 432 -0.62 -13.56 -24.48
N TYR A 433 0.23 -14.32 -23.77
CA TYR A 433 1.49 -14.84 -24.34
C TYR A 433 1.25 -15.73 -25.56
N LYS A 434 0.23 -16.59 -25.50
CA LYS A 434 -0.15 -17.43 -26.64
C LYS A 434 -0.60 -16.60 -27.83
N ASN A 435 -1.55 -15.68 -27.63
CA ASN A 435 -2.08 -14.83 -28.71
C ASN A 435 -0.97 -13.96 -29.34
N PHE A 436 -0.06 -13.45 -28.50
CA PHE A 436 1.10 -12.69 -28.95
C PHE A 436 2.02 -13.54 -29.85
N SER A 437 2.34 -14.77 -29.41
CA SER A 437 3.11 -15.72 -30.20
C SER A 437 2.41 -16.08 -31.52
N ASP A 438 1.13 -16.44 -31.48
CA ASP A 438 0.35 -16.81 -32.66
C ASP A 438 0.32 -15.66 -33.68
N HIS A 439 0.24 -14.40 -33.22
CA HIS A 439 0.32 -13.23 -34.09
C HIS A 439 1.71 -13.10 -34.75
N CYS A 440 2.79 -13.22 -33.98
CA CYS A 440 4.15 -13.15 -34.50
C CYS A 440 4.44 -14.21 -35.56
N GLN A 441 3.94 -15.43 -35.37
CA GLN A 441 4.15 -16.56 -36.29
C GLN A 441 3.39 -16.43 -37.62
N ASN A 442 2.24 -15.75 -37.62
CA ASN A 442 1.38 -15.62 -38.79
C ASN A 442 1.69 -14.39 -39.67
N SER A 443 2.53 -13.47 -39.19
CA SER A 443 2.91 -12.29 -39.98
C SER A 443 4.19 -12.55 -40.83
N PRO A 444 4.15 -12.28 -42.15
CA PRO A 444 5.29 -12.52 -43.06
C PRO A 444 6.55 -11.73 -42.71
N GLU A 445 6.40 -10.60 -42.02
CA GLU A 445 7.49 -9.69 -41.64
C GLU A 445 8.15 -10.06 -40.30
N THR A 446 7.51 -10.93 -39.49
CA THR A 446 7.85 -11.18 -38.09
C THR A 446 8.07 -12.66 -37.74
N LYS A 447 8.26 -13.53 -38.75
CA LYS A 447 8.53 -14.97 -38.55
C LYS A 447 9.70 -15.27 -37.61
N GLU A 448 10.53 -14.26 -37.29
CA GLU A 448 11.76 -14.37 -36.52
C GLU A 448 11.84 -13.34 -35.37
N CYS A 449 10.78 -13.16 -34.58
CA CYS A 449 10.81 -12.28 -33.39
C CYS A 449 11.31 -13.03 -32.13
N PRO A 450 12.45 -12.63 -31.52
CA PRO A 450 12.94 -13.21 -30.27
C PRO A 450 11.92 -13.16 -29.13
N GLU A 451 11.10 -12.12 -29.08
CA GLU A 451 10.00 -11.96 -28.12
C GLU A 451 8.95 -13.07 -28.22
N SER A 452 8.73 -13.61 -29.43
CA SER A 452 7.81 -14.74 -29.64
C SER A 452 8.33 -16.01 -28.98
N ILE A 453 9.65 -16.25 -29.04
CA ILE A 453 10.30 -17.40 -28.38
C ILE A 453 10.14 -17.26 -26.87
N THR A 454 10.42 -16.07 -26.32
CA THR A 454 10.19 -15.78 -24.90
C THR A 454 8.73 -16.01 -24.51
N ALA A 455 7.78 -15.48 -25.28
CA ALA A 455 6.35 -15.65 -25.00
C ALA A 455 5.92 -17.13 -24.98
N LEU A 456 6.38 -17.95 -25.92
CA LEU A 456 6.11 -19.39 -25.96
C LEU A 456 6.70 -20.14 -24.78
N ILE A 457 7.94 -19.81 -24.36
CA ILE A 457 8.56 -20.40 -23.18
C ILE A 457 7.73 -20.07 -21.94
N ARG A 458 7.40 -18.79 -21.75
CA ARG A 458 6.58 -18.33 -20.61
C ARG A 458 5.20 -18.95 -20.60
N TYR A 459 4.54 -19.04 -21.75
CA TYR A 459 3.26 -19.75 -21.90
C TYR A 459 3.38 -21.22 -21.48
N GLY A 460 4.41 -21.92 -21.96
CA GLY A 460 4.69 -23.31 -21.58
C GLY A 460 4.93 -23.48 -20.08
N ASP A 461 5.77 -22.63 -19.50
CA ASP A 461 6.12 -22.67 -18.07
C ASP A 461 4.90 -22.40 -17.19
N ILE A 462 4.06 -21.41 -17.53
CA ILE A 462 2.82 -21.09 -16.79
C ILE A 462 1.82 -22.23 -16.90
N CYS A 463 1.61 -22.77 -18.11
CA CYS A 463 0.75 -23.94 -18.30
C CYS A 463 1.20 -25.12 -17.46
N MET A 464 2.52 -25.37 -17.39
CA MET A 464 3.07 -26.50 -16.64
C MET A 464 2.98 -26.29 -15.12
N THR A 465 3.42 -25.14 -14.62
CA THR A 465 3.67 -24.93 -13.18
C THR A 465 2.50 -24.31 -12.42
N ARG A 466 1.70 -23.46 -13.08
CA ARG A 466 0.63 -22.68 -12.43
C ARG A 466 -0.76 -23.17 -12.78
N LEU A 467 -1.00 -23.50 -14.06
CA LEU A 467 -2.33 -23.87 -14.55
C LEU A 467 -2.58 -25.39 -14.56
N GLN A 468 -1.56 -26.22 -14.31
CA GLN A 468 -1.65 -27.69 -14.39
C GLN A 468 -2.26 -28.15 -15.73
N GLN A 469 -1.75 -27.59 -16.83
CA GLN A 469 -2.13 -27.92 -18.20
C GLN A 469 -0.94 -28.51 -18.97
N PRO A 470 -0.50 -29.72 -18.64
CA PRO A 470 0.72 -30.31 -19.20
C PRO A 470 0.63 -30.57 -20.71
N LYS A 471 -0.58 -30.81 -21.25
CA LYS A 471 -0.79 -30.95 -22.71
C LYS A 471 -0.52 -29.64 -23.46
N SER A 472 -0.96 -28.51 -22.90
CA SER A 472 -0.74 -27.18 -23.47
C SER A 472 0.74 -26.80 -23.42
N ALA A 473 1.40 -27.09 -22.29
CA ALA A 473 2.83 -26.88 -22.12
C ALA A 473 3.66 -27.73 -23.11
N PHE A 474 3.33 -29.01 -23.26
CA PHE A 474 4.00 -29.89 -24.23
C PHE A 474 3.87 -29.35 -25.66
N LYS A 475 2.67 -28.89 -26.05
CA LYS A 475 2.47 -28.31 -27.39
C LYS A 475 3.37 -27.09 -27.60
N ALA A 476 3.49 -26.21 -26.61
CA ALA A 476 4.36 -25.03 -26.68
C ALA A 476 5.84 -25.40 -26.85
N TYR A 477 6.36 -26.31 -26.02
CA TYR A 477 7.75 -26.75 -26.11
C TYR A 477 8.04 -27.49 -27.42
N LYS A 478 7.09 -28.29 -27.91
CA LYS A 478 7.22 -28.95 -29.21
C LYS A 478 7.31 -27.93 -30.35
N THR A 479 6.43 -26.91 -30.35
CA THR A 479 6.48 -25.83 -31.34
C THR A 479 7.84 -25.13 -31.35
N LEU A 480 8.46 -24.91 -30.18
CA LEU A 480 9.80 -24.33 -30.08
C LEU A 480 10.90 -25.26 -30.61
N LEU A 481 10.79 -26.58 -30.38
CA LEU A 481 11.73 -27.56 -30.91
C LEU A 481 11.63 -27.75 -32.43
N ASP A 482 10.44 -27.54 -33.00
CA ASP A 482 10.22 -27.62 -34.45
C ASP A 482 10.91 -26.44 -35.20
N VAL A 483 11.22 -25.33 -34.52
CA VAL A 483 12.02 -24.19 -35.02
C VAL A 483 13.48 -24.21 -34.50
N SER A 484 14.00 -25.39 -34.12
CA SER A 484 15.29 -25.61 -33.44
C SER A 484 16.53 -25.01 -34.08
N ASN A 485 16.56 -24.76 -35.40
CA ASN A 485 17.74 -24.24 -36.09
C ASN A 485 18.24 -22.87 -35.59
N TYR A 486 17.43 -22.15 -34.80
CA TYR A 486 17.73 -20.81 -34.30
C TYR A 486 17.97 -20.74 -32.78
N LEU A 487 17.91 -21.88 -32.09
CA LEU A 487 18.06 -21.96 -30.62
C LEU A 487 19.46 -22.45 -30.24
N SER A 488 20.02 -21.96 -29.14
CA SER A 488 21.29 -22.48 -28.62
C SER A 488 21.16 -23.95 -28.23
N ASN A 489 22.25 -24.71 -28.35
CA ASN A 489 22.25 -26.14 -28.00
C ASN A 489 21.83 -26.38 -26.54
N GLU A 490 22.20 -25.47 -25.63
CA GLU A 490 21.80 -25.51 -24.21
C GLU A 490 20.28 -25.37 -24.06
N LEU A 491 19.67 -24.37 -24.73
CA LEU A 491 18.23 -24.14 -24.67
C LEU A 491 17.43 -25.27 -25.33
N GLN A 492 17.97 -25.89 -26.40
CA GLN A 492 17.34 -27.05 -27.02
C GLN A 492 17.29 -28.26 -26.07
N GLU A 493 18.36 -28.54 -25.33
CA GLU A 493 18.38 -29.62 -24.34
C GLU A 493 17.45 -29.33 -23.16
N GLU A 494 17.38 -28.08 -22.70
CA GLU A 494 16.42 -27.66 -21.67
C GLU A 494 14.97 -27.88 -22.15
N LEU A 495 14.62 -27.45 -23.36
CA LEU A 495 13.28 -27.62 -23.93
C LEU A 495 12.92 -29.09 -24.14
N LYS A 496 13.88 -29.94 -24.55
CA LYS A 496 13.67 -31.41 -24.64
C LYS A 496 13.37 -31.99 -23.27
N SER A 497 14.06 -31.53 -22.22
CA SER A 497 13.81 -31.96 -20.84
C SER A 497 12.40 -31.55 -20.39
N LYS A 498 12.04 -30.28 -20.54
CA LYS A 498 10.71 -29.74 -20.21
C LYS A 498 9.58 -30.43 -20.99
N ALA A 499 9.79 -30.73 -22.26
CA ALA A 499 8.83 -31.48 -23.08
C ALA A 499 8.61 -32.92 -22.56
N LYS A 500 9.69 -33.62 -22.18
CA LYS A 500 9.58 -34.97 -21.59
C LYS A 500 8.84 -34.94 -20.25
N GLU A 501 9.09 -33.94 -19.42
CA GLU A 501 8.39 -33.74 -18.16
C GLU A 501 6.89 -33.49 -18.37
N ALA A 502 6.55 -32.60 -19.31
CA ALA A 502 5.15 -32.33 -19.67
C ALA A 502 4.42 -33.58 -20.19
N VAL A 503 5.09 -34.44 -20.97
CA VAL A 503 4.51 -35.73 -21.41
C VAL A 503 4.24 -36.65 -20.23
N ARG A 504 5.19 -36.79 -19.29
CA ARG A 504 5.01 -37.62 -18.09
C ARG A 504 3.83 -37.12 -17.25
N ALA A 505 3.76 -35.82 -17.01
CA ALA A 505 2.66 -35.20 -16.26
C ALA A 505 1.30 -35.39 -16.96
N ALA A 506 1.23 -35.27 -18.29
CA ALA A 506 0.02 -35.52 -19.06
C ALA A 506 -0.40 -37.01 -19.02
N GLN A 507 0.57 -37.94 -18.99
CA GLN A 507 0.32 -39.38 -18.85
C GLN A 507 -0.20 -39.73 -17.44
N ASP A 508 0.34 -39.10 -16.41
CA ASP A 508 -0.13 -39.26 -15.02
C ASP A 508 -1.53 -38.69 -14.82
N GLU A 509 -1.90 -37.59 -15.49
CA GLU A 509 -3.29 -37.11 -15.54
C GLU A 509 -4.23 -38.13 -16.15
N THR A 510 -3.87 -38.72 -17.30
CA THR A 510 -4.68 -39.79 -17.90
C THR A 510 -4.73 -41.04 -17.02
N ARG A 511 -3.66 -41.36 -16.29
CA ARG A 511 -3.64 -42.51 -15.37
C ARG A 511 -4.51 -42.25 -14.14
N LYS A 512 -4.52 -41.03 -13.59
CA LYS A 512 -5.41 -40.61 -12.49
C LYS A 512 -6.88 -40.50 -12.92
N ALA A 513 -7.15 -40.09 -14.15
CA ALA A 513 -8.51 -40.02 -14.71
C ALA A 513 -9.09 -41.41 -15.04
N VAL A 514 -8.23 -42.41 -15.32
CA VAL A 514 -8.63 -43.82 -15.55
C VAL A 514 -8.85 -44.58 -14.24
N ILE A 515 -8.29 -44.11 -13.11
CA ILE A 515 -8.54 -44.67 -11.77
C ILE A 515 -9.77 -44.01 -11.16
N VAL A 516 -10.95 -44.35 -11.70
CA VAL A 516 -12.17 -44.44 -10.90
C VAL A 516 -12.74 -45.83 -11.12
N PRO A 517 -12.66 -46.72 -10.11
CA PRO A 517 -13.67 -47.75 -9.99
C PRO A 517 -14.33 -47.80 -8.61
N LYS A 518 -15.61 -48.19 -8.68
CA LYS A 518 -16.50 -48.61 -7.61
C LYS A 518 -15.86 -49.66 -6.67
N LYS A 519 -16.25 -49.54 -5.40
CA LYS A 519 -16.54 -50.57 -4.38
C LYS A 519 -16.07 -52.02 -4.58
N GLU A 520 -15.69 -52.57 -3.41
CA GLU A 520 -15.77 -53.98 -2.96
C GLU A 520 -14.53 -54.88 -3.12
N ASP A 521 -13.88 -55.06 -1.96
CA ASP A 521 -13.64 -56.33 -1.25
C ASP A 521 -12.60 -57.38 -1.70
N ILE A 522 -11.94 -57.88 -0.65
CA ILE A 522 -11.22 -59.15 -0.45
C ILE A 522 -9.73 -59.18 -0.83
N GLY A 523 -8.94 -59.57 0.18
CA GLY A 523 -7.49 -59.63 0.16
C GLY A 523 -6.90 -60.88 -0.50
N LYS A 524 -5.56 -60.90 -0.54
CA LYS A 524 -4.69 -62.02 -0.15
C LYS A 524 -3.22 -61.62 -0.34
N GLU A 525 -2.41 -62.07 0.60
CA GLU A 525 -0.95 -62.10 0.57
C GLU A 525 -0.42 -62.98 -0.57
N GLU A 526 0.76 -62.65 -1.13
CA GLU A 526 1.93 -63.55 -1.19
C GLU A 526 3.14 -62.87 -1.89
N GLU A 527 4.12 -62.57 -1.04
CA GLU A 527 5.58 -62.78 -1.10
C GLU A 527 6.40 -63.06 -2.40
N ILE A 528 7.69 -62.69 -2.26
CA ILE A 528 8.96 -63.13 -2.89
C ILE A 528 9.42 -62.53 -4.26
N LYS A 529 10.46 -61.67 -4.25
CA LYS A 529 11.89 -62.03 -4.50
C LYS A 529 12.81 -60.81 -4.65
N THR A 530 13.82 -60.77 -3.79
CA THR A 530 15.02 -59.94 -3.83
C THR A 530 16.00 -60.35 -4.94
N ALA A 531 16.68 -59.38 -5.56
CA ALA A 531 17.99 -59.58 -6.18
C ALA A 531 18.80 -58.26 -6.22
N ASP A 532 19.81 -58.25 -5.36
CA ASP A 532 21.17 -57.70 -5.48
C ASP A 532 21.47 -56.27 -5.96
N SER A 533 21.94 -55.51 -4.98
CA SER A 533 22.81 -54.35 -5.06
C SER A 533 24.24 -54.69 -5.55
N LYS A 534 24.81 -53.80 -6.38
CA LYS A 534 26.25 -53.45 -6.30
C LYS A 534 26.44 -51.95 -6.54
N PRO A 535 27.31 -51.27 -5.77
CA PRO A 535 27.55 -49.84 -5.87
C PRO A 535 28.67 -49.53 -6.87
N ILE A 536 28.52 -48.46 -7.67
CA ILE A 536 29.59 -47.93 -8.53
C ILE A 536 30.01 -46.55 -8.01
N GLU A 537 31.33 -46.45 -7.91
CA GLU A 537 32.17 -45.41 -7.33
C GLU A 537 31.95 -44.00 -7.89
N THR A 538 32.09 -43.02 -7.00
CA THR A 538 32.23 -41.60 -7.31
C THR A 538 33.63 -41.31 -7.89
N PRO A 539 33.77 -40.69 -9.08
CA PRO A 539 35.03 -40.11 -9.49
C PRO A 539 35.19 -38.71 -8.87
N LYS A 540 36.20 -38.57 -8.01
CA LYS A 540 36.82 -37.27 -7.71
C LYS A 540 37.43 -36.73 -9.01
N THR A 541 37.03 -35.54 -9.43
CA THR A 541 37.80 -34.73 -10.38
C THR A 541 38.12 -33.39 -9.73
N GLU A 542 39.40 -33.24 -9.39
CA GLU A 542 40.04 -31.98 -9.05
C GLU A 542 40.01 -31.07 -10.28
N ASN A 543 39.20 -30.01 -10.27
CA ASN A 543 39.38 -28.90 -11.20
C ASN A 543 40.27 -27.84 -10.55
N LYS A 544 41.57 -27.92 -10.86
CA LYS A 544 42.51 -26.79 -10.75
C LYS A 544 41.97 -25.64 -11.58
N VAL A 545 41.47 -24.60 -10.93
CA VAL A 545 41.21 -23.30 -11.58
C VAL A 545 42.57 -22.64 -11.78
N SER A 546 43.04 -22.63 -13.02
CA SER A 546 44.17 -21.80 -13.44
C SER A 546 43.80 -20.32 -13.28
N GLU A 547 44.71 -19.55 -12.69
CA GLU A 547 44.62 -18.09 -12.66
C GLU A 547 44.51 -17.58 -14.10
N VAL A 548 43.35 -17.03 -14.47
CA VAL A 548 43.17 -16.35 -15.75
C VAL A 548 43.94 -15.03 -15.67
N PRO A 549 44.93 -14.77 -16.55
CA PRO A 549 45.64 -13.50 -16.58
C PRO A 549 44.65 -12.37 -16.84
N LEU A 550 44.86 -11.20 -16.22
CA LEU A 550 44.14 -9.95 -16.50
C LEU A 550 44.33 -9.56 -17.99
N GLY A 551 43.52 -10.15 -18.86
CA GLY A 551 43.71 -10.18 -20.31
C GLY A 551 42.54 -9.62 -21.09
N LYS A 552 41.73 -8.72 -20.52
CA LYS A 552 40.91 -7.78 -21.30
C LYS A 552 41.09 -6.39 -20.68
N ARG A 553 41.69 -5.48 -21.45
CA ARG A 553 42.03 -4.12 -21.00
C ARG A 553 40.77 -3.39 -20.52
N ILE A 554 40.66 -3.16 -19.21
CA ILE A 554 39.71 -2.19 -18.64
C ILE A 554 40.13 -0.82 -19.21
N LYS A 555 39.35 -0.27 -20.15
CA LYS A 555 39.54 1.09 -20.62
C LYS A 555 38.84 2.04 -19.64
N LEU A 556 39.63 2.76 -18.85
CA LEU A 556 39.16 3.90 -18.08
C LEU A 556 38.75 5.00 -19.06
N ALA A 557 37.47 5.35 -19.10
CA ALA A 557 36.99 6.51 -19.84
C ALA A 557 36.98 7.72 -18.89
N GLU A 558 37.60 8.83 -19.30
CA GLU A 558 37.48 10.09 -18.57
C GLU A 558 36.15 10.77 -18.97
N PRO A 559 35.29 11.14 -18.01
CA PRO A 559 34.03 11.80 -18.31
C PRO A 559 34.27 13.19 -18.89
N ALA A 560 33.56 13.53 -19.97
CA ALA A 560 33.61 14.86 -20.56
C ALA A 560 32.83 15.88 -19.71
N ASP A 561 33.35 17.10 -19.58
CA ASP A 561 32.68 18.20 -18.88
C ASP A 561 31.34 18.55 -19.56
N THR A 562 30.24 18.37 -18.83
CA THR A 562 28.88 18.57 -19.35
C THR A 562 27.93 19.18 -18.29
N PRO A 563 26.87 19.90 -18.71
CA PRO A 563 26.06 20.71 -17.82
C PRO A 563 25.05 19.91 -16.99
N LYS A 564 24.66 20.50 -15.85
CA LYS A 564 24.00 19.90 -14.69
C LYS A 564 22.57 19.39 -14.97
N TYR A 565 22.37 18.08 -15.03
CA TYR A 565 21.04 17.46 -14.88
C TYR A 565 20.53 17.62 -13.43
N LYS A 566 19.29 18.08 -13.23
CA LYS A 566 18.64 18.04 -11.90
C LYS A 566 18.17 16.62 -11.60
N ILE A 567 18.99 15.86 -10.89
CA ILE A 567 18.64 14.53 -10.38
C ILE A 567 18.19 14.66 -8.93
N ASN A 568 16.97 14.23 -8.60
CA ASN A 568 16.54 14.06 -7.21
C ASN A 568 16.99 12.65 -6.78
N THR A 569 18.11 12.55 -6.09
CA THR A 569 18.60 11.27 -5.55
C THR A 569 17.87 10.94 -4.25
N VAL A 570 17.57 9.65 -4.07
CA VAL A 570 17.01 9.05 -2.86
C VAL A 570 17.94 7.87 -2.50
N ALA A 571 18.12 7.61 -1.20
CA ALA A 571 19.06 6.63 -0.65
C ALA A 571 19.12 5.27 -1.39
N ALA A 572 20.35 4.75 -1.52
CA ALA A 572 20.65 3.46 -2.13
C ALA A 572 19.89 2.30 -1.46
N PHE A 573 19.55 1.27 -2.25
CA PHE A 573 18.89 0.07 -1.76
C PHE A 573 19.92 -0.90 -1.17
N GLU A 574 19.97 -1.02 0.15
CA GLU A 574 20.90 -1.95 0.81
C GLU A 574 20.52 -3.43 0.55
N ALA A 575 21.52 -4.26 0.24
CA ALA A 575 21.36 -5.69 0.05
C ALA A 575 21.22 -6.42 1.39
N ASN A 576 20.28 -7.37 1.49
CA ASN A 576 20.08 -8.17 2.71
C ASN A 576 21.17 -9.24 2.89
N LYS A 577 21.57 -9.86 1.78
CA LYS A 577 22.65 -10.85 1.64
C LYS A 577 23.05 -10.87 0.16
N VAL A 578 24.31 -11.11 -0.15
CA VAL A 578 24.79 -11.26 -1.52
C VAL A 578 25.32 -12.67 -1.75
N SER A 579 24.67 -13.39 -2.67
CA SER A 579 24.99 -14.76 -3.07
C SER A 579 25.03 -14.89 -4.61
N GLY A 580 25.65 -15.95 -5.12
CA GLY A 580 25.76 -16.20 -6.56
C GLY A 580 24.41 -16.56 -7.20
N ALA A 581 24.27 -16.26 -8.50
CA ALA A 581 23.19 -16.72 -9.37
C ALA A 581 23.73 -16.99 -10.79
N ASP A 582 23.05 -17.81 -11.59
CA ASP A 582 23.53 -18.37 -12.87
C ASP A 582 24.01 -17.35 -13.93
N ALA A 583 23.70 -16.05 -13.77
CA ALA A 583 24.26 -14.96 -14.56
C ALA A 583 24.31 -13.60 -13.81
N GLY A 584 24.39 -13.63 -12.49
CA GLY A 584 24.23 -12.40 -11.69
C GLY A 584 24.47 -12.54 -10.20
N LEU A 585 23.97 -11.55 -9.45
CA LEU A 585 24.03 -11.47 -8.00
C LEU A 585 22.62 -11.54 -7.42
N ASN A 586 22.37 -12.49 -6.53
CA ASN A 586 21.16 -12.47 -5.72
C ASN A 586 21.37 -11.58 -4.49
N LEU A 587 20.60 -10.49 -4.38
CA LEU A 587 20.69 -9.53 -3.29
C LEU A 587 19.73 -9.84 -2.12
N HIS A 588 18.98 -10.94 -2.21
CA HIS A 588 18.02 -11.45 -1.21
C HIS A 588 17.04 -10.38 -0.73
N ARG A 589 16.60 -9.52 -1.65
CA ARG A 589 15.53 -8.54 -1.41
C ARG A 589 14.19 -9.16 -1.77
N PRO A 590 13.12 -8.96 -0.97
CA PRO A 590 11.80 -9.52 -1.28
C PRO A 590 11.32 -9.04 -2.65
N SER A 591 10.85 -9.98 -3.48
CA SER A 591 10.21 -9.67 -4.77
C SER A 591 11.12 -9.03 -5.83
N GLU A 592 12.45 -9.11 -5.68
CA GLU A 592 13.42 -8.66 -6.69
C GLU A 592 14.19 -9.86 -7.28
N PRO A 593 14.26 -10.02 -8.61
CA PRO A 593 15.04 -11.07 -9.24
C PRO A 593 16.56 -10.83 -9.06
N PRO A 594 17.42 -11.84 -9.27
CA PRO A 594 18.87 -11.65 -9.29
C PRO A 594 19.29 -10.57 -10.28
N VAL A 595 20.24 -9.74 -9.84
CA VAL A 595 20.82 -8.68 -10.66
C VAL A 595 21.76 -9.30 -11.68
N LEU A 596 21.37 -9.31 -12.95
CA LEU A 596 22.19 -9.82 -14.04
C LEU A 596 23.45 -8.96 -14.23
N PHE A 597 24.61 -9.59 -14.42
CA PHE A 597 25.88 -8.90 -14.66
C PHE A 597 25.77 -7.95 -15.85
N ALA A 598 25.12 -8.36 -16.94
CA ALA A 598 24.95 -7.54 -18.15
C ALA A 598 24.29 -6.17 -17.91
N LEU A 599 23.55 -6.00 -16.81
CA LEU A 599 22.84 -4.76 -16.48
C LEU A 599 23.65 -3.84 -15.54
N ILE A 600 24.82 -4.26 -15.07
CA ILE A 600 25.69 -3.43 -14.19
C ILE A 600 26.50 -2.45 -15.05
N TYR A 601 26.28 -1.15 -14.84
CA TYR A 601 26.89 -0.09 -15.64
C TYR A 601 28.00 0.66 -14.90
N PHE A 602 27.82 0.86 -13.60
CA PHE A 602 28.76 1.59 -12.77
C PHE A 602 28.91 0.91 -11.40
N ILE A 603 30.16 0.80 -10.94
CA ILE A 603 30.51 0.28 -9.61
C ILE A 603 31.35 1.32 -8.89
N CYS A 604 30.94 1.69 -7.69
CA CYS A 604 31.66 2.59 -6.80
C CYS A 604 31.98 1.88 -5.48
N VAL A 605 33.25 1.78 -5.09
CA VAL A 605 33.69 1.19 -3.83
C VAL A 605 34.16 2.28 -2.88
N PHE A 606 33.63 2.26 -1.66
CA PHE A 606 33.92 3.26 -0.64
C PHE A 606 33.75 2.69 0.77
N GLU A 607 34.21 3.45 1.75
CA GLU A 607 34.04 3.17 3.16
C GLU A 607 33.11 4.22 3.76
N LEU A 608 32.11 3.78 4.53
CA LEU A 608 31.14 4.65 5.16
C LEU A 608 31.32 4.61 6.68
N GLU A 609 31.58 5.77 7.27
CA GLU A 609 31.63 5.95 8.73
C GLU A 609 30.21 6.17 9.26
N GLN A 610 29.74 5.26 10.11
CA GLN A 610 28.43 5.33 10.74
C GLN A 610 28.54 4.82 12.19
N GLU A 611 28.15 5.64 13.17
CA GLU A 611 28.09 5.25 14.60
C GLU A 611 29.42 4.63 15.13
N ASN A 612 30.55 5.28 14.85
CA ASN A 612 31.91 4.79 15.20
C ASN A 612 32.32 3.46 14.55
N GLN A 613 31.59 2.97 13.53
CA GLN A 613 32.00 1.83 12.72
C GLN A 613 32.25 2.23 11.27
N ARG A 614 33.32 1.68 10.70
CA ARG A 614 33.66 1.80 9.28
C ARG A 614 33.11 0.60 8.52
N LYS A 615 32.22 0.85 7.57
CA LYS A 615 31.63 -0.17 6.71
C LYS A 615 32.20 -0.05 5.30
N LEU A 616 32.89 -1.10 4.84
CA LEU A 616 33.31 -1.21 3.45
C LEU A 616 32.11 -1.59 2.58
N CYS A 617 31.81 -0.78 1.58
CA CYS A 617 30.63 -0.91 0.73
C CYS A 617 31.00 -0.79 -0.75
N ALA A 618 30.15 -1.34 -1.61
CA ALA A 618 30.14 -1.06 -3.04
C ALA A 618 28.73 -0.76 -3.50
N ASP A 619 28.52 0.36 -4.18
CA ASP A 619 27.26 0.69 -4.81
C ASP A 619 27.33 0.30 -6.29
N ILE A 620 26.39 -0.54 -6.71
CA ILE A 620 26.26 -1.03 -8.08
C ILE A 620 25.03 -0.41 -8.75
N PHE A 621 25.26 0.25 -9.88
CA PHE A 621 24.24 0.93 -10.65
C PHE A 621 23.75 0.04 -11.79
N ILE A 622 22.44 -0.16 -11.83
CA ILE A 622 21.77 -1.05 -12.78
C ILE A 622 21.03 -0.22 -13.83
N ALA A 623 21.22 -0.56 -15.10
CA ALA A 623 20.48 0.07 -16.18
C ALA A 623 18.97 -0.06 -15.97
N GLY A 624 18.23 1.04 -16.18
CA GLY A 624 16.79 1.10 -15.98
C GLY A 624 16.33 1.13 -14.51
N LYS A 625 17.24 1.17 -13.53
CA LYS A 625 16.88 1.36 -12.12
C LYS A 625 17.16 2.81 -11.67
N PRO A 626 16.24 3.42 -10.90
CA PRO A 626 16.39 4.81 -10.47
C PRO A 626 17.39 4.99 -9.32
N ARG A 627 17.84 3.91 -8.66
CA ARG A 627 18.72 3.92 -7.49
C ARG A 627 19.75 2.79 -7.58
N PRO A 628 20.98 2.99 -7.06
CA PRO A 628 21.96 1.92 -6.95
C PRO A 628 21.58 0.93 -5.84
N TYR A 629 22.14 -0.27 -5.92
CA TYR A 629 22.15 -1.22 -4.82
C TYR A 629 23.44 -1.12 -4.03
N ARG A 630 23.33 -0.95 -2.72
CA ARG A 630 24.46 -0.93 -1.80
C ARG A 630 24.78 -2.32 -1.32
N ILE A 631 26.03 -2.75 -1.54
CA ILE A 631 26.57 -4.03 -1.12
C ILE A 631 27.59 -3.79 0.00
N PRO A 632 27.22 -3.99 1.28
CA PRO A 632 28.19 -4.03 2.37
C PRO A 632 29.04 -5.31 2.28
N ALA A 633 30.35 -5.18 2.46
CA ALA A 633 31.28 -6.32 2.46
C ALA A 633 30.90 -7.41 3.47
N SER A 634 30.29 -7.02 4.60
CA SER A 634 29.80 -7.94 5.64
C SER A 634 28.60 -8.79 5.22
N ARG A 635 27.90 -8.43 4.13
CA ARG A 635 26.73 -9.15 3.61
C ARG A 635 27.08 -10.11 2.46
N VAL A 636 28.34 -10.15 2.02
CA VAL A 636 28.78 -10.98 0.89
C VAL A 636 29.18 -12.38 1.36
N ALA A 637 28.56 -13.39 0.76
CA ALA A 637 28.96 -14.79 0.94
C ALA A 637 30.22 -15.10 0.11
N PHE A 638 31.39 -14.65 0.57
CA PHE A 638 32.65 -14.74 -0.20
C PHE A 638 33.00 -16.16 -0.66
N SER A 639 32.61 -17.19 0.08
CA SER A 639 32.84 -18.61 -0.28
C SER A 639 32.13 -19.04 -1.57
N GLU A 640 31.08 -18.33 -1.99
CA GLU A 640 30.38 -18.62 -3.24
C GLU A 640 31.08 -18.01 -4.46
N PHE A 641 31.94 -17.00 -4.26
CA PHE A 641 32.61 -16.27 -5.33
C PHE A 641 34.12 -16.52 -5.41
N LEU A 642 34.73 -16.91 -4.28
CA LEU A 642 36.17 -17.07 -4.13
C LEU A 642 36.50 -18.50 -3.74
N SER A 643 37.42 -19.14 -4.48
CA SER A 643 37.91 -20.49 -4.19
C SER A 643 38.69 -20.58 -2.86
N SER A 644 39.29 -19.48 -2.41
CA SER A 644 40.05 -19.41 -1.15
C SER A 644 39.97 -18.00 -0.54
N PRO A 645 38.93 -17.69 0.26
CA PRO A 645 38.84 -16.42 0.96
C PRO A 645 39.94 -16.30 2.02
N SER A 646 40.59 -15.13 2.07
CA SER A 646 41.63 -14.81 3.06
C SER A 646 41.02 -14.38 4.40
N SER A 647 41.84 -14.25 5.44
CA SER A 647 41.40 -13.65 6.72
C SER A 647 41.17 -12.13 6.65
N ASN A 648 41.61 -11.47 5.57
CA ASN A 648 41.47 -10.03 5.38
C ASN A 648 40.20 -9.71 4.56
N SER A 649 39.22 -9.09 5.22
CA SER A 649 37.92 -8.74 4.62
C SER A 649 38.05 -7.77 3.44
N ILE A 650 39.02 -6.85 3.47
CA ILE A 650 39.29 -5.90 2.39
C ILE A 650 39.84 -6.64 1.16
N ASP A 651 40.71 -7.64 1.36
CA ASP A 651 41.25 -8.45 0.26
C ASP A 651 40.17 -9.32 -0.38
N ASN A 652 39.30 -9.92 0.44
CA ASN A 652 38.15 -10.69 -0.05
C ASN A 652 37.19 -9.81 -0.83
N PHE A 653 36.88 -8.61 -0.32
CA PHE A 653 35.99 -7.68 -1.01
C PHE A 653 36.61 -7.19 -2.32
N ARG A 654 37.91 -6.88 -2.34
CA ARG A 654 38.62 -6.55 -3.57
C ARG A 654 38.55 -7.68 -4.60
N LYS A 655 38.81 -8.92 -4.20
CA LYS A 655 38.73 -10.10 -5.08
C LYS A 655 37.30 -10.32 -5.59
N PHE A 656 36.30 -10.09 -4.75
CA PHE A 656 34.89 -10.14 -5.13
C PHE A 656 34.54 -9.08 -6.18
N ILE A 657 34.97 -7.83 -6.01
CA ILE A 657 34.75 -6.79 -7.03
C ILE A 657 35.47 -7.14 -8.33
N ILE A 658 36.69 -7.69 -8.28
CA ILE A 658 37.41 -8.17 -9.48
C ILE A 658 36.63 -9.31 -10.15
N HIS A 659 36.05 -10.23 -9.37
CA HIS A 659 35.22 -11.31 -9.90
C HIS A 659 33.98 -10.75 -10.62
N ILE A 660 33.27 -9.78 -10.03
CA ILE A 660 32.15 -9.11 -10.71
C ILE A 660 32.63 -8.48 -12.02
N ILE A 661 33.71 -7.69 -11.97
CA ILE A 661 34.26 -7.00 -13.15
C ILE A 661 34.67 -7.99 -14.24
N SER A 662 35.18 -9.18 -13.90
CA SER A 662 35.57 -10.19 -14.89
C SER A 662 34.38 -10.84 -15.61
N GLN A 663 33.18 -10.83 -15.00
CA GLN A 663 31.94 -11.25 -15.67
C GLN A 663 31.35 -10.17 -16.58
N LEU A 664 31.88 -8.94 -16.53
CA LEU A 664 31.36 -7.79 -17.29
C LEU A 664 32.14 -7.59 -18.59
N SER A 665 31.41 -7.39 -19.69
CA SER A 665 32.02 -7.02 -20.98
C SER A 665 32.63 -5.62 -20.96
N SER A 666 32.03 -4.69 -20.22
CA SER A 666 32.59 -3.39 -19.87
C SER A 666 31.81 -2.78 -18.70
N VAL A 667 32.48 -2.01 -17.85
CA VAL A 667 31.89 -1.35 -16.68
C VAL A 667 32.62 -0.05 -16.39
N TYR A 668 31.90 0.99 -15.95
CA TYR A 668 32.54 2.20 -15.43
C TYR A 668 32.96 1.96 -13.98
N ILE A 669 34.17 2.39 -13.65
CA ILE A 669 34.67 2.48 -12.28
C ILE A 669 35.30 3.87 -12.12
N ASP A 670 35.01 4.53 -11.02
CA ASP A 670 35.59 5.83 -10.75
C ASP A 670 37.07 5.70 -10.36
N LYS A 671 37.80 6.82 -10.35
CA LYS A 671 39.23 6.85 -10.05
C LYS A 671 39.55 6.25 -8.67
N LYS A 672 38.67 6.44 -7.67
CA LYS A 672 38.87 5.92 -6.31
C LYS A 672 38.65 4.41 -6.26
N THR A 673 37.62 3.90 -6.93
CA THR A 673 37.45 2.45 -7.10
C THR A 673 38.64 1.83 -7.84
N ALA A 674 39.15 2.48 -8.89
CA ALA A 674 40.34 2.01 -9.59
C ALA A 674 41.60 2.00 -8.70
N GLU A 675 41.76 3.00 -7.83
CA GLU A 675 42.83 3.06 -6.83
C GLU A 675 42.70 1.96 -5.78
N PHE A 676 41.48 1.68 -5.31
CA PHE A 676 41.17 0.56 -4.42
C PHE A 676 41.56 -0.78 -5.04
N LEU A 677 41.18 -1.01 -6.30
CA LEU A 677 41.51 -2.24 -7.02
C LEU A 677 43.01 -2.42 -7.23
N LYS A 678 43.81 -1.35 -7.22
CA LYS A 678 45.29 -1.41 -7.36
C LYS A 678 46.01 -1.52 -6.00
N THR A 679 45.62 -0.69 -5.04
CA THR A 679 46.41 -0.42 -3.82
C THR A 679 45.74 -0.85 -2.52
N LYS A 680 44.47 -1.31 -2.57
CA LYS A 680 43.59 -1.59 -1.42
C LYS A 680 43.21 -0.36 -0.57
N LYS A 681 43.63 0.85 -0.96
CA LYS A 681 43.19 2.09 -0.32
C LYS A 681 41.76 2.41 -0.75
N VAL A 682 40.87 2.58 0.21
CA VAL A 682 39.45 2.90 -0.01
C VAL A 682 39.20 4.37 0.32
N GLN A 683 38.32 5.03 -0.43
CA GLN A 683 37.86 6.37 -0.10
C GLN A 683 36.81 6.30 1.02
N SER A 684 37.03 7.01 2.12
CA SER A 684 36.08 7.08 3.23
C SER A 684 35.16 8.30 3.10
N PHE A 685 33.90 8.14 3.53
CA PHE A 685 32.87 9.17 3.62
C PHE A 685 32.28 9.19 5.03
N SER A 686 32.02 10.39 5.54
CA SER A 686 31.55 10.62 6.91
C SER A 686 30.04 10.47 7.07
N SER A 687 29.27 10.53 5.97
CA SER A 687 27.83 10.33 6.00
C SER A 687 27.29 9.69 4.71
N PRO A 688 26.13 9.01 4.76
CA PRO A 688 25.48 8.48 3.56
C PRO A 688 25.16 9.58 2.53
N ASN A 689 24.85 10.79 3.00
CA ASN A 689 24.56 11.93 2.15
C ASN A 689 25.79 12.40 1.34
N ASP A 690 27.00 12.29 1.91
CA ASP A 690 28.22 12.61 1.18
C ASP A 690 28.49 11.62 0.04
N VAL A 691 28.17 10.34 0.27
CA VAL A 691 28.20 9.29 -0.77
C VAL A 691 27.20 9.62 -1.87
N GLU A 692 25.95 9.96 -1.53
CA GLU A 692 24.93 10.32 -2.51
C GLU A 692 25.33 11.55 -3.34
N ILE A 693 25.93 12.57 -2.71
CA ILE A 693 26.44 13.76 -3.41
C ILE A 693 27.58 13.38 -4.37
N TYR A 694 28.47 12.49 -3.94
CA TYR A 694 29.58 11.99 -4.77
C TYR A 694 29.08 11.18 -5.97
N GLU A 695 28.19 10.23 -5.74
CA GLU A 695 27.56 9.39 -6.77
C GLU A 695 26.75 10.22 -7.76
N LYS A 696 25.99 11.21 -7.28
CA LYS A 696 25.23 12.11 -8.15
C LYS A 696 26.13 12.86 -9.13
N LYS A 697 27.31 13.32 -8.70
CA LYS A 697 28.27 13.98 -9.60
C LYS A 697 28.78 13.02 -10.69
N LEU A 698 29.09 11.78 -10.32
CA LEU A 698 29.53 10.75 -11.26
C LEU A 698 28.41 10.33 -12.22
N TRP A 699 27.19 10.19 -11.72
CA TRP A 699 26.04 9.79 -12.51
C TRP A 699 25.57 10.88 -13.49
N GLN A 700 25.61 12.15 -13.06
CA GLN A 700 25.38 13.29 -13.95
C GLN A 700 26.36 13.34 -15.12
N GLN A 701 27.61 12.92 -14.90
CA GLN A 701 28.62 12.81 -15.97
C GLN A 701 28.34 11.64 -16.92
N LEU A 702 27.72 10.56 -16.43
CA LEU A 702 27.48 9.33 -17.21
C LEU A 702 26.15 9.31 -17.98
N ILE A 703 25.10 9.98 -17.50
CA ILE A 703 23.79 10.09 -18.20
C ILE A 703 23.92 10.70 -19.60
N GLY A 704 24.99 11.46 -19.83
CA GLY A 704 25.32 12.02 -21.13
C GLY A 704 25.94 11.04 -22.11
N GLU A 705 26.29 9.81 -21.75
CA GLU A 705 27.12 8.91 -22.59
C GLU A 705 26.36 7.62 -22.98
N LEU A 706 26.26 7.35 -24.29
CA LEU A 706 25.71 6.10 -24.84
C LEU A 706 26.80 5.03 -24.97
N ARG A 707 26.49 3.82 -24.51
CA ARG A 707 27.32 2.63 -24.66
C ARG A 707 26.93 1.85 -25.91
N SER A 708 27.90 1.48 -26.74
CA SER A 708 27.70 0.50 -27.82
C SER A 708 28.94 -0.37 -28.02
N SER A 709 28.75 -1.62 -28.43
CA SER A 709 29.84 -2.58 -28.66
C SER A 709 29.87 -3.03 -30.10
N CYS A 710 31.07 -3.21 -30.66
CA CYS A 710 31.24 -3.77 -31.99
C CYS A 710 30.84 -5.25 -32.00
N GLU A 711 29.85 -5.62 -32.81
CA GLU A 711 29.32 -6.99 -32.91
C GLU A 711 30.39 -8.02 -33.31
N LYS A 712 31.38 -7.62 -34.11
CA LYS A 712 32.44 -8.53 -34.59
C LYS A 712 33.57 -8.78 -33.60
N CYS A 713 34.00 -7.75 -32.86
CA CYS A 713 35.22 -7.85 -32.03
C CYS A 713 35.01 -7.55 -30.54
N GLY A 714 33.79 -7.20 -30.14
CA GLY A 714 33.41 -6.88 -28.76
C GLY A 714 33.97 -5.57 -28.21
N GLU A 715 34.66 -4.78 -29.04
CA GLU A 715 35.24 -3.49 -28.60
C GLU A 715 34.11 -2.51 -28.27
N THR A 716 34.13 -1.97 -27.05
CA THR A 716 33.06 -1.08 -26.55
C THR A 716 33.46 0.38 -26.70
N TYR A 717 32.51 1.19 -27.13
CA TYR A 717 32.62 2.62 -27.37
C TYR A 717 31.59 3.37 -26.52
N TRP A 718 32.01 4.52 -26.02
CA TRP A 718 31.19 5.47 -25.28
C TRP A 718 31.14 6.76 -26.10
N VAL A 719 29.94 7.27 -26.32
CA VAL A 719 29.73 8.51 -27.09
C VAL A 719 28.66 9.36 -26.44
N ASP A 720 28.97 10.64 -26.28
CA ASP A 720 28.02 11.66 -25.84
C ASP A 720 26.69 11.56 -26.60
N SER A 721 25.63 11.20 -25.89
CA SER A 721 24.27 10.99 -26.36
C SER A 721 23.68 12.24 -27.03
N ARG A 722 24.20 13.43 -26.73
CA ARG A 722 23.80 14.70 -27.36
C ARG A 722 24.41 14.88 -28.74
N LYS A 723 25.54 14.22 -29.04
CA LYS A 723 26.18 14.21 -30.35
C LYS A 723 25.59 13.16 -31.29
N ILE A 724 24.73 12.28 -30.77
CA ILE A 724 24.04 11.25 -31.54
C ILE A 724 22.66 11.78 -31.96
N PRO A 725 22.36 11.88 -33.27
CA PRO A 725 21.04 12.24 -33.77
C PRO A 725 19.96 11.26 -33.27
N GLU A 726 18.69 11.68 -33.26
CA GLU A 726 17.56 10.81 -32.86
C GLU A 726 17.45 9.55 -33.73
N THR A 727 17.88 9.63 -34.99
CA THR A 727 17.97 8.49 -35.93
C THR A 727 19.10 7.51 -35.60
N GLY A 728 19.90 7.78 -34.58
CA GLY A 728 21.15 7.09 -34.26
C GLY A 728 22.33 7.56 -35.11
N ALA A 729 23.53 7.10 -34.77
CA ALA A 729 24.75 7.33 -35.54
C ALA A 729 25.50 6.01 -35.79
N LYS A 730 26.35 6.01 -36.81
CA LYS A 730 27.27 4.91 -37.12
C LYS A 730 28.70 5.42 -37.05
N ALA A 731 29.60 4.69 -36.39
CA ALA A 731 31.04 4.95 -36.48
C ALA A 731 31.78 3.66 -36.85
N LYS A 732 32.97 3.77 -37.47
CA LYS A 732 33.80 2.59 -37.73
C LYS A 732 34.53 2.18 -36.46
N CYS A 733 34.50 0.88 -36.15
CA CYS A 733 35.30 0.29 -35.10
C CYS A 733 36.78 0.50 -35.41
N LYS A 734 37.51 1.20 -34.53
CA LYS A 734 38.96 1.43 -34.66
C LYS A 734 39.80 0.14 -34.68
N LYS A 735 39.24 -1.00 -34.26
CA LYS A 735 39.94 -2.28 -34.15
C LYS A 735 39.75 -3.18 -35.37
N CYS A 736 38.52 -3.31 -35.88
CA CYS A 736 38.20 -4.23 -36.98
C CYS A 736 37.53 -3.58 -38.19
N GLY A 737 37.28 -2.26 -38.16
CA GLY A 737 36.70 -1.50 -39.26
C GLY A 737 35.17 -1.59 -39.41
N GLU A 738 34.52 -2.55 -38.73
CA GLU A 738 33.06 -2.75 -38.80
C GLU A 738 32.26 -1.57 -38.23
N PRO A 739 31.04 -1.32 -38.74
CA PRO A 739 30.18 -0.28 -38.19
C PRO A 739 29.73 -0.62 -36.77
N VAL A 740 29.87 0.35 -35.87
CA VAL A 740 29.29 0.35 -34.53
C VAL A 740 28.11 1.30 -34.55
N LEU A 741 26.94 0.79 -34.18
CA LEU A 741 25.68 1.52 -34.14
C LEU A 741 25.48 2.15 -32.77
N PHE A 742 25.31 3.47 -32.73
CA PHE A 742 24.91 4.21 -31.54
C PHE A 742 23.43 4.57 -31.69
N ARG A 743 22.58 4.01 -30.84
CA ARG A 743 21.17 4.37 -30.75
C ARG A 743 20.93 5.02 -29.41
N ARG A 744 20.16 6.10 -29.36
CA ARG A 744 19.64 6.60 -28.07
C ARG A 744 18.74 5.53 -27.49
N VAL A 745 19.11 5.00 -26.34
CA VAL A 745 18.21 4.19 -25.52
C VAL A 745 17.36 5.20 -24.76
N THR A 746 16.09 5.32 -25.13
CA THR A 746 15.09 6.14 -24.42
C THR A 746 14.66 5.48 -23.14
#